data_AF-A0A7J6GP15-F1
#
_entry.id   AF-A0A7J6GP15-F1
#
_cell.length_a   1.000
_cell.length_b   1.000
_cell.length_c   1.000
_cell.angle_alpha   90.00
_cell.angle_beta   90.00
_cell.angle_gamma   90.00
#
_symmetry.space_group_name_H-M   'P 1'
#
loop_
_entity.id
_entity.type
_entity.pdbx_description
1 polymer ?
#
loop_
_entity_poly.entity_id
_entity_poly.type
_entity_poly.pdbx_seq_one_letter_code
_entity_poly.pdbx_strand_id
1 'polypeptide(L)'
;MAEEVILLDVGVSMFCLRVKIALAEKGIKCEYIEQDLQNKDPLLLKMNPFHNKVPVLIHNGKSICDSLIILQYIEEVWPEKPPNLLPSDTYHRAQARLLADFTNKIHGCGWKICLWDGEKLEVAKKELVEMLTVIEGELGDKPYFGFGGERFGFVDVALIGFYSWFIVYEMFGKFSMESEFPKLSAWAKRCLQKESSCVEQAMGDEDQVVLLDFWGSMFGMRVRICLDEKGIKYEYKEQDLLDKGPLLLQMNPIHKKIPVLIHNGKPICESLIILHYIEEVWPHKAPLLPSDPYQRSQARFWADFIDNKLLEGELGEKDYFGGERFGFLDVSLVGFYSWFYAYETFGNMSIVAEFPKLIAWANRCLQRESVAKALPDGKKVYEFLVDVRKKWGIEPKPGTRTRTRTRDLDPNPDSRLRPELEPRPRLKPDTWDPNRDLDLDQDPDLKPGTQNRDPNLDSDPKLDPDSRPRPRLGLGPELGTQTRDLDLGLGPKPGTRPKNSAMADEVILLDFWPSMFGMRARVALTEKGVQYEYREEDLKNKSPLLLKMNPIHKKIPVLIHNGKPVCESLVILQYIDEVWPGKSPLLPSDPYKRAQARFWADYIDKKVYDCGRKTWSTKGEEQEAAKKEFIEILKVLEAELGDKPYFGGDSFGYVDVALIGFYCWFDAYETYGKFSIEAECPKFIAWAKRLYTDVYPLTHFFHIYLLSHHSFVKKSAMADEVILLDFWPSMFGMRARIALTEKGVKYEYRDEDLRDKSPLLLKMNPIHKKIPVLIHNGKPVCESLVILQYIDEVWPGNSPLLSSDPYQRAQARFWADYIDKKVYDCGRKIWSTKGEEQEAAKKEYIEILKVLEAELGEKPYFGGDNFGFVDVALIGYYSWFSAYESYGNFSIEAECPKFITWAKRCLQRESVSKTLPDGKKVCEFVSVLRNKFGIE
;
A
#
# COMPACT_ATOMS: atom_id res chain seq x y z
N MET A 1 30.49 -6.37 12.37
CA MET A 1 30.89 -4.95 12.30
C MET A 1 29.65 -4.17 11.91
N ALA A 2 29.41 -2.98 12.48
CA ALA A 2 28.29 -2.14 12.06
C ALA A 2 28.48 -1.75 10.58
N GLU A 3 27.39 -1.70 9.81
CA GLU A 3 27.39 -1.26 8.42
C GLU A 3 27.73 0.24 8.38
N GLU A 4 28.82 0.61 7.70
CA GLU A 4 29.30 1.99 7.63
C GLU A 4 28.73 2.66 6.38
N VAL A 5 27.92 3.70 6.57
CA VAL A 5 27.32 4.50 5.50
C VAL A 5 27.62 5.97 5.77
N ILE A 6 28.41 6.59 4.89
CA ILE A 6 28.84 7.98 4.99
C ILE A 6 28.47 8.73 3.71
N LEU A 7 27.92 9.94 3.82
CA LEU A 7 27.64 10.82 2.70
C LEU A 7 28.55 12.04 2.78
N LEU A 8 29.41 12.21 1.77
CA LEU A 8 30.12 13.48 1.55
C LEU A 8 29.12 14.48 0.96
N ASP A 9 28.85 15.54 1.71
CA ASP A 9 27.71 16.42 1.54
C ASP A 9 28.11 17.91 1.46
N VAL A 10 27.22 18.74 0.92
CA VAL A 10 27.27 20.19 1.02
C VAL A 10 25.84 20.63 1.32
N GLY A 11 25.61 21.34 2.43
CA GLY A 11 24.26 21.58 2.96
C GLY A 11 23.26 22.19 1.96
N VAL A 12 23.73 23.03 1.04
CA VAL A 12 22.90 23.69 0.01
C VAL A 12 22.75 22.90 -1.30
N SER A 13 23.38 21.73 -1.41
CA SER A 13 23.40 20.93 -2.63
C SER A 13 22.11 20.13 -2.80
N MET A 14 21.32 20.50 -3.82
CA MET A 14 20.16 19.75 -4.30
C MET A 14 20.48 18.29 -4.65
N PHE A 15 21.70 18.01 -5.13
CA PHE A 15 22.10 16.66 -5.51
C PHE A 15 22.33 15.79 -4.28
N CYS A 16 22.87 16.37 -3.20
CA CYS A 16 23.01 15.68 -1.92
C CYS A 16 21.64 15.50 -1.26
N LEU A 17 20.74 16.48 -1.39
CA LEU A 17 19.39 16.40 -0.87
C LEU A 17 18.62 15.19 -1.42
N ARG A 18 18.78 14.86 -2.71
CA ARG A 18 18.24 13.61 -3.30
C ARG A 18 18.65 12.38 -2.49
N VAL A 19 19.94 12.26 -2.19
CA VAL A 19 20.52 11.11 -1.49
C VAL A 19 20.05 11.07 -0.04
N LYS A 20 20.03 12.22 0.64
CA LYS A 20 19.48 12.34 2.00
C LYS A 20 18.04 11.87 2.08
N ILE A 21 17.18 12.33 1.17
CA ILE A 21 15.77 11.94 1.11
C ILE A 21 15.66 10.42 0.88
N ALA A 22 16.42 9.85 -0.04
CA ALA A 22 16.35 8.40 -0.30
C ALA A 22 16.83 7.54 0.87
N LEU A 23 17.91 7.95 1.55
CA LEU A 23 18.39 7.29 2.76
C LEU A 23 17.36 7.40 3.89
N ALA A 24 16.76 8.57 4.06
CA ALA A 24 15.73 8.82 5.07
C ALA A 24 14.45 8.02 4.82
N GLU A 25 13.94 7.98 3.58
CA GLU A 25 12.76 7.19 3.22
C GLU A 25 12.97 5.70 3.57
N LYS A 26 14.18 5.17 3.36
CA LYS A 26 14.54 3.79 3.69
C LYS A 26 14.95 3.56 5.14
N GLY A 27 14.97 4.59 5.98
CA GLY A 27 15.44 4.50 7.37
C GLY A 27 16.91 4.07 7.51
N ILE A 28 17.75 4.40 6.54
CA ILE A 28 19.19 4.11 6.58
C ILE A 28 19.89 5.19 7.40
N LYS A 29 20.54 4.76 8.50
CA LYS A 29 21.42 5.65 9.24
C LYS A 29 22.65 5.97 8.40
N CYS A 30 22.93 7.26 8.23
CA CYS A 30 24.05 7.76 7.46
C CYS A 30 24.79 8.83 8.28
N GLU A 31 26.11 8.75 8.29
CA GLU A 31 26.96 9.84 8.75
C GLU A 31 27.09 10.87 7.63
N TYR A 32 26.99 12.16 7.96
CA TYR A 32 27.12 13.25 6.99
C TYR A 32 28.43 13.99 7.24
N ILE A 33 29.29 14.08 6.22
CA ILE A 33 30.54 14.84 6.29
C ILE A 33 30.41 16.01 5.31
N GLU A 34 30.29 17.22 5.84
CA GLU A 34 30.25 18.43 5.04
C GLU A 34 31.60 18.68 4.34
N GLN A 35 31.57 19.06 3.07
CA GLN A 35 32.74 19.25 2.22
C GLN A 35 32.91 20.70 1.80
N ASP A 36 34.15 21.16 1.73
CA ASP A 36 34.50 22.46 1.17
C ASP A 36 34.89 22.32 -0.32
N LEU A 37 33.96 22.71 -1.21
CA LEU A 37 34.19 22.66 -2.64
C LEU A 37 35.20 23.71 -3.15
N GLN A 38 35.43 24.79 -2.41
CA GLN A 38 36.39 25.84 -2.81
C GLN A 38 37.83 25.39 -2.54
N ASN A 39 38.06 24.78 -1.39
CA ASN A 39 39.39 24.36 -0.95
C ASN A 39 39.78 22.93 -1.38
N LYS A 40 38.89 22.23 -2.11
CA LYS A 40 39.10 20.88 -2.67
C LYS A 40 39.54 19.87 -1.60
N ASP A 41 38.61 19.49 -0.74
CA ASP A 41 38.85 18.51 0.33
C ASP A 41 39.62 17.27 -0.17
N PRO A 42 40.77 16.92 0.44
CA PRO A 42 41.54 15.73 0.05
C PRO A 42 40.75 14.43 0.11
N LEU A 43 39.78 14.29 1.03
CA LEU A 43 38.91 13.13 1.11
C LEU A 43 37.98 13.06 -0.12
N LEU A 44 37.36 14.17 -0.51
CA LEU A 44 36.52 14.24 -1.71
C LEU A 44 37.30 13.87 -2.96
N LEU A 45 38.49 14.45 -3.13
CA LEU A 45 39.36 14.15 -4.27
C LEU A 45 39.82 12.68 -4.28
N LYS A 46 40.03 12.08 -3.12
CA LYS A 46 40.37 10.65 -3.02
C LYS A 46 39.19 9.76 -3.38
N MET A 47 37.99 10.10 -2.91
CA MET A 47 36.79 9.27 -3.07
C MET A 47 36.07 9.48 -4.41
N ASN A 48 36.26 10.64 -5.05
CA ASN A 48 35.79 10.98 -6.39
C ASN A 48 36.93 11.65 -7.20
N PRO A 49 37.91 10.86 -7.68
CA PRO A 49 39.11 11.40 -8.32
C PRO A 49 38.86 12.04 -9.68
N PHE A 50 37.69 11.78 -10.28
CA PHE A 50 37.34 12.28 -11.59
C PHE A 50 36.76 13.70 -11.52
N HIS A 51 36.03 14.01 -10.43
CA HIS A 51 35.29 15.26 -10.29
C HIS A 51 35.29 15.74 -8.83
N ASN A 52 35.66 17.01 -8.58
CA ASN A 52 35.50 17.65 -7.27
C ASN A 52 34.01 18.00 -7.02
N LYS A 53 33.14 16.98 -6.97
CA LYS A 53 31.68 17.09 -6.92
C LYS A 53 31.09 16.15 -5.87
N VAL A 54 30.09 16.67 -5.16
CA VAL A 54 29.20 15.94 -4.26
C VAL A 54 27.85 15.67 -4.94
N PRO A 55 27.04 14.70 -4.47
CA PRO A 55 27.30 13.76 -3.38
C PRO A 55 28.28 12.63 -3.73
N VAL A 56 28.96 12.12 -2.70
CA VAL A 56 29.67 10.82 -2.75
C VAL A 56 29.19 9.98 -1.58
N LEU A 57 28.58 8.83 -1.86
CA LEU A 57 28.19 7.86 -0.84
C LEU A 57 29.34 6.88 -0.63
N ILE A 58 29.82 6.74 0.59
CA ILE A 58 30.81 5.73 0.98
C ILE A 58 30.05 4.65 1.75
N HIS A 59 30.08 3.42 1.23
CA HIS A 59 29.48 2.25 1.88
C HIS A 59 30.55 1.19 2.10
N ASN A 60 30.86 0.89 3.37
CA ASN A 60 31.93 -0.04 3.78
C ASN A 60 33.27 0.24 3.08
N GLY A 61 33.70 1.51 3.11
CA GLY A 61 34.95 1.98 2.50
C GLY A 61 34.97 2.08 0.97
N LYS A 62 33.87 1.77 0.27
CA LYS A 62 33.76 1.89 -1.19
C LYS A 62 32.96 3.13 -1.58
N SER A 63 33.43 3.91 -2.55
CA SER A 63 32.77 5.14 -2.99
C SER A 63 31.82 4.93 -4.18
N ILE A 64 30.65 5.54 -4.11
CA ILE A 64 29.64 5.59 -5.17
C ILE A 64 29.38 7.06 -5.47
N CYS A 65 29.53 7.42 -6.75
CA CYS A 65 29.45 8.80 -7.23
C CYS A 65 28.23 8.98 -8.16
N ASP A 66 27.84 10.25 -8.35
CA ASP A 66 26.63 10.70 -9.07
C ASP A 66 25.32 10.41 -8.33
N SER A 67 24.52 11.45 -8.09
CA SER A 67 23.30 11.34 -7.30
C SER A 67 22.29 10.30 -7.84
N LEU A 68 22.07 10.19 -9.15
CA LEU A 68 21.08 9.24 -9.70
C LEU A 68 21.60 7.80 -9.66
N ILE A 69 22.92 7.63 -9.73
CA ILE A 69 23.57 6.32 -9.57
C ILE A 69 23.53 5.91 -8.09
N ILE A 70 23.80 6.83 -7.18
CA ILE A 70 23.68 6.62 -5.73
C ILE A 70 22.24 6.24 -5.37
N LEU A 71 21.23 6.91 -5.91
CA LEU A 71 19.83 6.54 -5.69
C LEU A 71 19.53 5.10 -6.13
N GLN A 72 20.00 4.70 -7.31
CA GLN A 72 19.84 3.31 -7.79
C GLN A 72 20.61 2.32 -6.92
N TYR A 73 21.81 2.68 -6.47
CA TYR A 73 22.60 1.86 -5.56
C TYR A 73 21.87 1.62 -4.22
N ILE A 74 21.28 2.67 -3.64
CA ILE A 74 20.49 2.59 -2.41
C ILE A 74 19.30 1.62 -2.57
N GLU A 75 18.58 1.70 -3.70
CA GLU A 75 17.46 0.78 -4.01
C GLU A 75 17.91 -0.67 -4.15
N GLU A 76 19.12 -0.88 -4.64
CA GLU A 76 19.66 -2.20 -4.93
C GLU A 76 20.33 -2.89 -3.75
N VAL A 77 20.92 -2.11 -2.82
CA VAL A 77 21.59 -2.62 -1.62
C VAL A 77 20.60 -2.91 -0.51
N TRP A 78 19.56 -2.09 -0.38
CA TRP A 78 18.51 -2.25 0.64
C TRP A 78 17.11 -2.41 0.01
N PRO A 79 16.88 -3.43 -0.83
CA PRO A 79 15.57 -3.71 -1.42
C PRO A 79 14.53 -4.16 -0.37
N GLU A 80 14.97 -4.65 0.79
CA GLU A 80 14.15 -5.11 1.90
C GLU A 80 13.68 -3.99 2.84
N LYS A 81 14.23 -2.78 2.70
CA LYS A 81 13.85 -1.61 3.51
C LYS A 81 12.90 -0.71 2.71
N PRO A 82 11.57 -0.88 2.87
CA PRO A 82 10.57 -0.08 2.16
C PRO A 82 10.51 1.36 2.71
N PRO A 83 10.03 2.32 1.88
CA PRO A 83 9.48 2.12 0.54
C PRO A 83 10.57 1.94 -0.53
N ASN A 84 10.25 1.18 -1.57
CA ASN A 84 11.05 1.14 -2.79
C ASN A 84 10.67 2.33 -3.66
N LEU A 85 11.65 3.13 -4.05
CA LEU A 85 11.47 4.31 -4.87
C LEU A 85 11.33 3.95 -6.36
N LEU A 86 11.92 2.84 -6.79
CA LEU A 86 11.78 2.34 -8.16
C LEU A 86 10.64 1.31 -8.29
N PRO A 87 9.87 1.33 -9.40
CA PRO A 87 8.90 0.28 -9.73
C PRO A 87 9.55 -1.12 -9.79
N SER A 88 8.79 -2.20 -9.60
CA SER A 88 9.29 -3.57 -9.83
C SER A 88 9.31 -3.93 -11.32
N ASP A 89 8.32 -3.44 -12.08
CA ASP A 89 8.21 -3.62 -13.52
C ASP A 89 9.38 -2.96 -14.29
N THR A 90 9.99 -3.70 -15.22
CA THR A 90 11.17 -3.26 -15.98
C THR A 90 10.89 -2.05 -16.84
N TYR A 91 9.70 -1.98 -17.46
CA TYR A 91 9.32 -0.86 -18.31
C TYR A 91 9.14 0.42 -17.49
N HIS A 92 8.37 0.36 -16.40
CA HIS A 92 8.17 1.54 -15.55
C HIS A 92 9.47 1.97 -14.84
N ARG A 93 10.38 1.06 -14.52
CA ARG A 93 11.75 1.43 -14.08
C ARG A 93 12.51 2.20 -15.15
N ALA A 94 12.46 1.74 -16.40
CA ALA A 94 13.09 2.44 -17.51
C ALA A 94 12.49 3.84 -17.69
N GLN A 95 11.16 3.99 -17.60
CA GLN A 95 10.50 5.31 -17.63
C GLN A 95 10.92 6.21 -16.47
N ALA A 96 11.03 5.67 -15.24
CA ALA A 96 11.49 6.42 -14.07
C ALA A 96 12.95 6.91 -14.24
N ARG A 97 13.85 6.07 -14.76
CA ARG A 97 15.23 6.46 -15.07
C ARG A 97 15.29 7.57 -16.12
N LEU A 98 14.50 7.43 -17.18
CA LEU A 98 14.39 8.41 -18.26
C LEU A 98 13.95 9.79 -17.73
N LEU A 99 12.87 9.80 -16.95
CA LEU A 99 12.33 11.05 -16.42
C LEU A 99 13.25 11.67 -15.35
N ALA A 100 13.90 10.85 -14.52
CA ALA A 100 14.90 11.33 -13.56
C ALA A 100 16.12 11.96 -14.25
N ASP A 101 16.62 11.38 -15.36
CA ASP A 101 17.70 11.99 -16.15
C ASP A 101 17.27 13.34 -16.75
N PHE A 102 16.03 13.42 -17.25
CA PHE A 102 15.46 14.68 -17.75
C PHE A 102 15.54 15.81 -16.71
N THR A 103 15.33 15.50 -15.43
CA THR A 103 15.40 16.52 -14.35
C THR A 103 16.78 17.19 -14.24
N ASN A 104 17.87 16.51 -14.60
CA ASN A 104 19.21 17.13 -14.59
C ASN A 104 19.34 18.27 -15.63
N LYS A 105 18.61 18.20 -16.74
CA LYS A 105 18.60 19.23 -17.80
C LYS A 105 17.94 20.51 -17.32
N ILE A 106 16.89 20.40 -16.49
CA ILE A 106 16.17 21.54 -15.89
C ILE A 106 17.13 22.39 -15.06
N HIS A 107 17.94 21.76 -14.21
CA HIS A 107 18.93 22.47 -13.41
C HIS A 107 20.00 23.17 -14.23
N GLY A 108 20.54 22.49 -15.25
CA GLY A 108 21.50 23.10 -16.16
C GLY A 108 20.95 24.37 -16.81
N CYS A 109 19.65 24.40 -17.10
CA CYS A 109 18.95 25.58 -17.62
C CYS A 109 18.71 26.66 -16.55
N GLY A 110 18.25 26.28 -15.36
CA GLY A 110 18.08 27.21 -14.23
C GLY A 110 19.37 27.93 -13.87
N TRP A 111 20.52 27.26 -13.95
CA TRP A 111 21.82 27.88 -13.75
C TRP A 111 22.17 28.94 -14.81
N LYS A 112 21.79 28.73 -16.09
CA LYS A 112 21.92 29.75 -17.14
C LYS A 112 21.10 30.99 -16.80
N ILE A 113 19.88 30.83 -16.26
CA ILE A 113 19.01 31.95 -15.86
C ILE A 113 19.66 32.78 -14.74
N CYS A 114 20.35 32.15 -13.80
CA CYS A 114 21.06 32.87 -12.74
C CYS A 114 22.30 33.64 -13.23
N LEU A 115 22.92 33.22 -14.34
CA LEU A 115 24.22 33.74 -14.79
C LEU A 115 24.19 34.58 -16.06
N TRP A 116 23.15 34.46 -16.89
CA TRP A 116 23.08 35.12 -18.20
C TRP A 116 22.14 36.32 -18.17
N ASP A 117 22.36 37.25 -19.11
CA ASP A 117 21.56 38.46 -19.31
C ASP A 117 21.14 38.63 -20.79
N GLY A 118 20.32 39.66 -21.05
CA GLY A 118 19.89 40.04 -22.41
C GLY A 118 19.20 38.91 -23.18
N GLU A 119 19.52 38.77 -24.47
CA GLU A 119 18.91 37.78 -25.37
C GLU A 119 19.19 36.33 -24.93
N LYS A 120 20.38 36.07 -24.36
CA LYS A 120 20.76 34.73 -23.88
C LYS A 120 19.89 34.30 -22.70
N LEU A 121 19.55 35.24 -21.81
CA LEU A 121 18.62 35.00 -20.71
C LEU A 121 17.23 34.64 -21.23
N GLU A 122 16.71 35.37 -22.23
CA GLU A 122 15.39 35.09 -22.81
C GLU A 122 15.32 33.72 -23.50
N VAL A 123 16.41 33.30 -24.17
CA VAL A 123 16.52 31.93 -24.72
C VAL A 123 16.51 30.89 -23.60
N ALA A 124 17.31 31.07 -22.54
CA ALA A 124 17.36 30.14 -21.42
C ALA A 124 16.01 30.05 -20.66
N LYS A 125 15.27 31.17 -20.55
CA LYS A 125 13.92 31.17 -19.98
C LYS A 125 12.95 30.35 -20.82
N LYS A 126 12.94 30.56 -22.14
CA LYS A 126 12.09 29.79 -23.05
C LYS A 126 12.40 28.30 -22.98
N GLU A 127 13.68 27.93 -22.96
CA GLU A 127 14.11 26.53 -22.76
C GLU A 127 13.59 25.95 -21.44
N LEU A 128 13.70 26.69 -20.33
CA LEU A 128 13.21 26.24 -19.03
C LEU A 128 11.69 26.05 -19.02
N VAL A 129 10.93 27.01 -19.57
CA VAL A 129 9.46 26.93 -19.67
C VAL A 129 9.02 25.73 -20.49
N GLU A 130 9.68 25.46 -21.63
CA GLU A 130 9.39 24.27 -22.45
C GLU A 130 9.65 22.97 -21.66
N MET A 131 10.74 22.90 -20.90
CA MET A 131 11.06 21.73 -20.07
C MET A 131 10.07 21.54 -18.91
N LEU A 132 9.70 22.62 -18.22
CA LEU A 132 8.72 22.59 -17.13
C LEU A 132 7.32 22.25 -17.64
N THR A 133 6.95 22.72 -18.83
CA THR A 133 5.67 22.35 -19.49
C THR A 133 5.61 20.85 -19.77
N VAL A 134 6.72 20.26 -20.24
CA VAL A 134 6.81 18.80 -20.43
C VAL A 134 6.64 18.08 -19.10
N ILE A 135 7.36 18.50 -18.06
CA ILE A 135 7.28 17.87 -16.73
C ILE A 135 5.90 18.02 -16.10
N GLU A 136 5.25 19.17 -16.23
CA GLU A 136 3.89 19.37 -15.75
C GLU A 136 2.87 18.54 -16.55
N GLY A 137 3.07 18.40 -17.86
CA GLY A 137 2.27 17.50 -18.71
C GLY A 137 2.41 16.04 -18.30
N GLU A 138 3.65 15.59 -18.01
CA GLU A 138 3.92 14.24 -17.51
C GLU A 138 3.34 14.02 -16.11
N LEU A 139 3.35 15.04 -15.25
CA LEU A 139 2.66 15.01 -13.96
C LEU A 139 1.14 14.92 -14.15
N GLY A 140 0.57 15.71 -15.07
CA GLY A 140 -0.87 15.83 -15.23
C GLY A 140 -1.55 16.11 -13.89
N ASP A 141 -2.68 15.46 -13.62
CA ASP A 141 -3.39 15.62 -12.34
C ASP A 141 -2.88 14.66 -11.24
N LYS A 142 -1.77 13.95 -11.49
CA LYS A 142 -1.23 12.95 -10.57
C LYS A 142 -0.59 13.63 -9.35
N PRO A 143 -0.71 13.02 -8.14
CA PRO A 143 -0.13 13.61 -6.95
C PRO A 143 1.40 13.52 -6.90
N TYR A 144 2.01 12.55 -7.59
CA TYR A 144 3.45 12.27 -7.66
C TYR A 144 3.86 11.82 -9.09
N PHE A 145 5.16 11.71 -9.35
CA PHE A 145 5.71 11.13 -10.58
C PHE A 145 5.92 9.62 -10.48
N GLY A 146 6.16 9.10 -9.27
CA GLY A 146 6.35 7.69 -9.01
C GLY A 146 5.09 6.84 -9.25
N PHE A 147 5.29 5.60 -9.70
CA PHE A 147 4.25 4.54 -9.71
C PHE A 147 2.95 4.96 -10.41
N GLY A 148 3.06 5.55 -11.60
CA GLY A 148 1.89 5.99 -12.35
C GLY A 148 1.12 7.16 -11.73
N GLY A 149 1.65 7.77 -10.67
CA GLY A 149 1.02 8.86 -9.93
C GLY A 149 0.71 8.54 -8.47
N GLU A 150 0.69 7.26 -8.09
CA GLU A 150 0.08 6.77 -6.86
C GLU A 150 0.87 7.10 -5.58
N ARG A 151 2.20 7.19 -5.68
CA ARG A 151 3.06 7.46 -4.53
C ARG A 151 4.37 8.14 -4.92
N PHE A 152 4.94 8.84 -3.94
CA PHE A 152 6.29 9.39 -4.01
C PHE A 152 7.30 8.29 -4.37
N GLY A 153 8.11 8.52 -5.40
CA GLY A 153 9.08 7.55 -5.90
C GLY A 153 10.35 8.20 -6.45
N PHE A 154 11.10 7.43 -7.23
CA PHE A 154 12.44 7.77 -7.69
C PHE A 154 12.53 9.11 -8.43
N VAL A 155 11.54 9.40 -9.29
CA VAL A 155 11.49 10.67 -10.02
C VAL A 155 11.16 11.84 -9.08
N ASP A 156 10.29 11.63 -8.09
CA ASP A 156 9.96 12.67 -7.12
C ASP A 156 11.18 13.06 -6.30
N VAL A 157 11.97 12.07 -5.83
CA VAL A 157 13.26 12.30 -5.16
C VAL A 157 14.22 13.06 -6.07
N ALA A 158 14.32 12.65 -7.34
CA ALA A 158 15.20 13.30 -8.31
C ALA A 158 14.81 14.77 -8.58
N LEU A 159 13.51 15.09 -8.55
CA LEU A 159 13.00 16.43 -8.89
C LEU A 159 12.88 17.36 -7.68
N ILE A 160 12.47 16.86 -6.50
CA ILE A 160 12.12 17.69 -5.34
C ILE A 160 13.31 18.51 -4.83
N GLY A 161 14.52 17.96 -4.93
CA GLY A 161 15.75 18.67 -4.58
C GLY A 161 15.93 19.98 -5.37
N PHE A 162 15.35 20.10 -6.56
CA PHE A 162 15.38 21.34 -7.35
C PHE A 162 14.30 22.33 -6.95
N TYR A 163 13.24 21.90 -6.27
CA TYR A 163 12.13 22.80 -5.97
C TYR A 163 12.51 23.90 -4.98
N SER A 164 13.38 23.59 -4.02
CA SER A 164 13.96 24.58 -3.10
C SER A 164 14.75 25.68 -3.83
N TRP A 165 15.14 25.46 -5.10
CA TRP A 165 15.82 26.44 -5.95
C TRP A 165 14.90 27.14 -6.94
N PHE A 166 13.63 26.74 -7.10
CA PHE A 166 12.70 27.47 -7.96
C PHE A 166 12.46 28.89 -7.46
N ILE A 167 12.50 29.14 -6.15
CA ILE A 167 12.43 30.50 -5.59
C ILE A 167 13.55 31.38 -6.18
N VAL A 168 14.76 30.82 -6.31
CA VAL A 168 15.88 31.52 -6.94
C VAL A 168 15.61 31.74 -8.42
N TYR A 169 15.11 30.73 -9.14
CA TYR A 169 14.81 30.86 -10.57
C TYR A 169 13.69 31.85 -10.85
N GLU A 170 12.66 31.96 -10.01
CA GLU A 170 11.59 32.95 -10.11
C GLU A 170 12.14 34.38 -9.94
N MET A 171 13.03 34.58 -8.95
CA MET A 171 13.66 35.88 -8.69
C MET A 171 14.45 36.42 -9.90
N PHE A 172 15.18 35.56 -10.61
CA PHE A 172 15.96 35.96 -11.79
C PHE A 172 15.19 35.81 -13.11
N GLY A 173 14.18 34.94 -13.15
CA GLY A 173 13.47 34.50 -14.35
C GLY A 173 12.24 35.32 -14.74
N LYS A 174 11.67 36.12 -13.82
CA LYS A 174 10.40 36.85 -14.04
C LYS A 174 9.24 35.95 -14.52
N PHE A 175 9.20 34.71 -14.03
CA PHE A 175 8.09 33.77 -14.21
C PHE A 175 7.65 33.30 -12.81
N SER A 176 6.43 32.81 -12.67
CA SER A 176 5.91 32.30 -11.39
C SER A 176 5.46 30.85 -11.54
N MET A 177 6.08 29.95 -10.77
CA MET A 177 5.72 28.54 -10.73
C MET A 177 4.28 28.35 -10.27
N GLU A 178 3.79 29.17 -9.35
CA GLU A 178 2.40 29.05 -8.86
C GLU A 178 1.38 29.39 -9.94
N SER A 179 1.65 30.39 -10.78
CA SER A 179 0.69 30.80 -11.83
C SER A 179 0.86 30.03 -13.13
N GLU A 180 2.09 29.73 -13.53
CA GLU A 180 2.39 29.13 -14.82
C GLU A 180 2.43 27.61 -14.76
N PHE A 181 2.79 27.05 -13.60
CA PHE A 181 2.89 25.60 -13.37
C PHE A 181 2.19 25.15 -12.06
N PRO A 182 0.88 25.42 -11.92
CA PRO A 182 0.15 25.22 -10.66
C PRO A 182 0.15 23.77 -10.17
N LYS A 183 0.22 22.79 -11.07
CA LYS A 183 0.21 21.36 -10.71
C LYS A 183 1.57 20.95 -10.16
N LEU A 184 2.65 21.47 -10.75
CA LEU A 184 4.00 21.28 -10.19
C LEU A 184 4.16 21.98 -8.84
N SER A 185 3.64 23.19 -8.69
CA SER A 185 3.66 23.87 -7.38
C SER A 185 2.89 23.08 -6.32
N ALA A 186 1.71 22.56 -6.65
CA ALA A 186 0.93 21.72 -5.74
C ALA A 186 1.65 20.41 -5.39
N TRP A 187 2.27 19.75 -6.38
CA TRP A 187 3.11 18.57 -6.18
C TRP A 187 4.26 18.82 -5.21
N ALA A 188 4.97 19.92 -5.39
CA ALA A 188 6.10 20.23 -4.56
C ALA A 188 5.70 20.58 -3.12
N LYS A 189 4.61 21.33 -2.92
CA LYS A 189 4.07 21.59 -1.58
C LYS A 189 3.74 20.28 -0.85
N ARG A 190 3.16 19.29 -1.54
CA ARG A 190 2.93 17.94 -0.98
C ARG A 190 4.23 17.23 -0.63
N CYS A 191 5.22 17.29 -1.50
CA CYS A 191 6.52 16.63 -1.28
C CYS A 191 7.29 17.27 -0.12
N LEU A 192 7.32 18.60 0.00
CA LEU A 192 7.98 19.32 1.09
C LEU A 192 7.34 19.06 2.46
N GLN A 193 6.01 18.96 2.52
CA GLN A 193 5.30 18.56 3.76
C GLN A 193 5.69 17.14 4.20
N LYS A 194 5.90 16.23 3.25
CA LYS A 194 6.41 14.89 3.52
C LYS A 194 7.89 14.94 3.93
N GLU A 195 8.72 15.73 3.26
CA GLU A 195 10.16 15.90 3.55
C GLU A 195 10.42 16.41 4.97
N SER A 196 9.71 17.46 5.41
CA SER A 196 9.82 17.96 6.79
C SER A 196 9.54 16.84 7.80
N SER A 197 8.51 16.01 7.56
CA SER A 197 8.20 14.89 8.46
C SER A 197 9.27 13.77 8.47
N CYS A 198 9.93 13.51 7.33
CA CYS A 198 10.97 12.49 7.21
C CYS A 198 12.33 12.96 7.75
N VAL A 199 12.65 14.25 7.56
CA VAL A 199 13.85 14.89 8.12
C VAL A 199 13.70 15.09 9.63
N GLU A 200 12.52 15.47 10.12
CA GLU A 200 12.22 15.53 11.57
C GLU A 200 12.26 14.13 12.22
N GLN A 201 11.82 13.08 11.53
CA GLN A 201 11.99 11.70 12.00
C GLN A 201 13.46 11.22 12.00
N ALA A 202 14.29 11.76 11.10
CA ALA A 202 15.72 11.48 11.08
C ALA A 202 16.51 12.33 12.11
N MET A 203 15.93 13.45 12.55
CA MET A 203 16.43 14.36 13.56
C MET A 203 15.63 14.21 14.86
N GLY A 204 15.73 13.07 15.53
CA GLY A 204 14.91 12.78 16.72
C GLY A 204 15.03 13.81 17.85
N ASP A 205 13.89 14.20 18.45
CA ASP A 205 13.52 13.86 19.84
C ASP A 205 12.07 14.28 20.22
N GLU A 206 11.45 13.45 21.08
CA GLU A 206 10.08 13.44 21.70
C GLU A 206 8.89 12.82 20.92
N ASP A 207 8.48 11.60 21.33
CA ASP A 207 7.20 10.95 20.96
C ASP A 207 6.00 11.79 21.41
N GLN A 208 5.41 12.55 20.48
CA GLN A 208 4.27 13.40 20.77
C GLN A 208 2.97 12.59 20.68
N VAL A 209 2.32 12.36 21.83
CA VAL A 209 1.01 11.72 21.92
C VAL A 209 -0.03 12.75 22.40
N VAL A 210 -1.08 12.97 21.60
CA VAL A 210 -2.20 13.87 21.92
C VAL A 210 -3.51 13.10 21.84
N LEU A 211 -4.39 13.26 22.82
CA LEU A 211 -5.73 12.66 22.83
C LEU A 211 -6.79 13.76 22.72
N LEU A 212 -7.54 13.77 21.62
CA LEU A 212 -8.75 14.60 21.47
C LEU A 212 -9.95 13.82 21.99
N ASP A 213 -10.60 14.31 23.04
CA ASP A 213 -11.67 13.57 23.69
C ASP A 213 -12.56 14.46 24.58
N PHE A 214 -13.65 13.90 25.09
CA PHE A 214 -14.55 14.52 26.07
C PHE A 214 -14.48 13.74 27.38
N TRP A 215 -14.46 14.42 28.52
CA TRP A 215 -14.23 13.75 29.82
C TRP A 215 -15.29 12.67 30.11
N GLY A 216 -16.54 12.86 29.67
CA GLY A 216 -17.65 11.92 29.87
C GLY A 216 -17.79 10.85 28.77
N SER A 217 -16.90 10.83 27.79
CA SER A 217 -16.93 9.88 26.66
C SER A 217 -16.58 8.46 27.12
N MET A 218 -17.55 7.53 27.05
CA MET A 218 -17.31 6.11 27.36
C MET A 218 -16.25 5.47 26.46
N PHE A 219 -16.14 5.94 25.21
CA PHE A 219 -15.14 5.48 24.24
C PHE A 219 -13.76 6.07 24.52
N GLY A 220 -13.74 7.32 24.95
CA GLY A 220 -12.55 8.05 25.38
C GLY A 220 -11.91 7.51 26.65
N MET A 221 -12.74 7.12 27.62
CA MET A 221 -12.32 6.44 28.84
C MET A 221 -11.48 5.20 28.55
N ARG A 222 -11.87 4.38 27.55
CA ARG A 222 -11.11 3.19 27.13
C ARG A 222 -9.67 3.56 26.77
N VAL A 223 -9.50 4.63 26.00
CA VAL A 223 -8.19 5.11 25.51
C VAL A 223 -7.35 5.63 26.68
N ARG A 224 -7.93 6.46 27.56
CA ARG A 224 -7.22 7.00 28.73
C ARG A 224 -6.74 5.89 29.66
N ILE A 225 -7.60 4.91 29.95
CA ILE A 225 -7.24 3.74 30.77
C ILE A 225 -6.10 2.97 30.10
N CYS A 226 -6.19 2.71 28.80
CA CYS A 226 -5.15 1.98 28.06
C CYS A 226 -3.79 2.69 28.08
N LEU A 227 -3.77 4.02 27.89
CA LEU A 227 -2.55 4.84 27.98
C LEU A 227 -1.97 4.84 29.40
N ASP A 228 -2.82 4.98 30.42
CA ASP A 228 -2.41 5.01 31.83
C ASP A 228 -1.89 3.65 32.30
N GLU A 229 -2.53 2.53 31.92
CA GLU A 229 -2.06 1.16 32.19
C GLU A 229 -0.66 0.90 31.61
N LYS A 230 -0.34 1.53 30.48
CA LYS A 230 0.96 1.42 29.83
C LYS A 230 1.95 2.50 30.24
N GLY A 231 1.57 3.42 31.12
CA GLY A 231 2.40 4.54 31.55
C GLY A 231 2.87 5.44 30.38
N ILE A 232 2.02 5.63 29.37
CA ILE A 232 2.29 6.51 28.23
C ILE A 232 1.84 7.92 28.59
N LYS A 233 2.74 8.90 28.46
CA LYS A 233 2.40 10.31 28.65
C LYS A 233 1.68 10.82 27.40
N TYR A 234 0.63 11.60 27.59
CA TYR A 234 -0.13 12.21 26.50
C TYR A 234 -0.65 13.59 26.90
N GLU A 235 -0.77 14.48 25.91
CA GLU A 235 -1.50 15.74 26.02
C GLU A 235 -3.00 15.48 25.82
N TYR A 236 -3.83 15.87 26.78
CA TYR A 236 -5.29 15.73 26.67
C TYR A 236 -5.92 17.05 26.20
N LYS A 237 -6.68 17.00 25.09
CA LYS A 237 -7.39 18.16 24.52
C LYS A 237 -8.90 17.92 24.53
N GLU A 238 -9.56 18.53 25.52
CA GLU A 238 -11.02 18.48 25.68
C GLU A 238 -11.74 18.97 24.41
N GLN A 239 -12.78 18.25 23.98
CA GLN A 239 -13.64 18.59 22.85
C GLN A 239 -15.08 18.80 23.31
N ASP A 240 -15.78 19.76 22.70
CA ASP A 240 -17.22 19.94 22.87
C ASP A 240 -17.99 19.06 21.85
N LEU A 241 -19.03 18.38 22.32
CA LEU A 241 -19.83 17.44 21.52
C LEU A 241 -20.83 18.14 20.59
N LEU A 242 -21.26 19.35 20.94
CA LEU A 242 -22.20 20.17 20.19
C LEU A 242 -21.46 21.12 19.24
N ASP A 243 -20.33 21.68 19.68
CA ASP A 243 -19.48 22.58 18.89
C ASP A 243 -18.07 21.98 18.69
N LYS A 244 -17.93 21.18 17.64
CA LYS A 244 -16.71 20.39 17.40
C LYS A 244 -15.56 21.29 17.00
N GLY A 245 -14.46 21.20 17.75
CA GLY A 245 -13.25 21.99 17.50
C GLY A 245 -12.64 21.73 16.11
N PRO A 246 -11.95 22.74 15.52
CA PRO A 246 -11.39 22.63 14.18
C PRO A 246 -10.35 21.51 14.05
N LEU A 247 -9.57 21.25 15.12
CA LEU A 247 -8.59 20.17 15.14
C LEU A 247 -9.26 18.78 15.05
N LEU A 248 -10.40 18.57 15.72
CA LEU A 248 -11.16 17.32 15.60
C LEU A 248 -11.70 17.12 14.19
N LEU A 249 -12.24 18.17 13.59
CA LEU A 249 -12.77 18.13 12.22
C LEU A 249 -11.67 17.87 11.19
N GLN A 250 -10.45 18.36 11.44
CA GLN A 250 -9.29 18.10 10.61
C GLN A 250 -8.76 16.67 10.78
N MET A 251 -8.69 16.18 12.02
CA MET A 251 -8.04 14.90 12.34
C MET A 251 -8.97 13.68 12.17
N ASN A 252 -10.29 13.90 12.20
CA ASN A 252 -11.30 12.89 11.86
C ASN A 252 -12.36 13.51 10.93
N PRO A 253 -12.05 13.79 9.66
CA PRO A 253 -12.96 14.48 8.74
C PRO A 253 -14.16 13.60 8.33
N ILE A 254 -14.02 12.28 8.41
CA ILE A 254 -15.03 11.31 7.96
C ILE A 254 -16.16 11.18 8.99
N HIS A 255 -15.84 10.83 10.23
CA HIS A 255 -16.86 10.64 11.27
C HIS A 255 -17.04 11.88 12.13
N LYS A 256 -16.01 12.74 12.24
CA LYS A 256 -16.01 13.93 13.09
C LYS A 256 -16.34 13.55 14.54
N LYS A 257 -15.86 12.39 14.99
CA LYS A 257 -16.16 11.80 16.30
C LYS A 257 -14.88 11.68 17.12
N ILE A 258 -15.05 11.78 18.44
CA ILE A 258 -14.05 11.45 19.45
C ILE A 258 -14.19 9.98 19.89
N PRO A 259 -13.16 9.37 20.49
CA PRO A 259 -11.80 9.89 20.67
C PRO A 259 -10.98 9.86 19.37
N VAL A 260 -9.97 10.73 19.29
CA VAL A 260 -8.91 10.69 18.27
C VAL A 260 -7.56 10.72 18.97
N LEU A 261 -6.75 9.68 18.78
CA LEU A 261 -5.36 9.66 19.24
C LEU A 261 -4.46 10.17 18.13
N ILE A 262 -3.70 11.22 18.38
CA ILE A 262 -2.69 11.73 17.45
C ILE A 262 -1.32 11.30 17.98
N HIS A 263 -0.62 10.48 17.22
CA HIS A 263 0.74 10.05 17.56
C HIS A 263 1.70 10.53 16.48
N ASN A 264 2.62 11.43 16.84
CA ASN A 264 3.57 12.06 15.92
C ASN A 264 2.88 12.67 14.69
N GLY A 265 1.83 13.46 14.94
CA GLY A 265 1.01 14.13 13.93
C GLY A 265 0.03 13.23 13.17
N LYS A 266 0.02 11.91 13.41
CA LYS A 266 -0.83 10.96 12.68
C LYS A 266 -2.08 10.60 13.48
N PRO A 267 -3.30 10.79 12.94
CA PRO A 267 -4.54 10.52 13.68
C PRO A 267 -4.99 9.06 13.58
N ILE A 268 -5.33 8.45 14.71
CA ILE A 268 -5.95 7.15 14.85
C ILE A 268 -7.35 7.36 15.41
N CYS A 269 -8.35 6.87 14.68
CA CYS A 269 -9.77 7.03 14.98
C CYS A 269 -10.40 5.68 15.39
N GLU A 270 -11.57 5.75 16.03
CA GLU A 270 -12.32 4.63 16.62
C GLU A 270 -11.65 4.01 17.85
N SER A 271 -12.35 4.00 18.99
CA SER A 271 -11.75 3.64 20.28
C SER A 271 -11.12 2.24 20.32
N LEU A 272 -11.78 1.21 19.76
CA LEU A 272 -11.24 -0.15 19.73
C LEU A 272 -10.01 -0.26 18.81
N ILE A 273 -9.98 0.50 17.71
CA ILE A 273 -8.82 0.58 16.82
C ILE A 273 -7.66 1.31 17.49
N ILE A 274 -7.94 2.39 18.23
CA ILE A 274 -6.95 3.09 19.06
C ILE A 274 -6.35 2.15 20.12
N LEU A 275 -7.18 1.35 20.81
CA LEU A 275 -6.68 0.35 21.77
C LEU A 275 -5.76 -0.68 21.11
N HIS A 276 -6.15 -1.22 19.94
CA HIS A 276 -5.29 -2.13 19.17
C HIS A 276 -3.98 -1.46 18.75
N TYR A 277 -4.03 -0.20 18.32
CA TYR A 277 -2.84 0.57 17.96
C TYR A 277 -1.89 0.74 19.15
N ILE A 278 -2.41 1.11 20.32
CA ILE A 278 -1.63 1.27 21.54
C ILE A 278 -0.98 -0.06 21.97
N GLU A 279 -1.70 -1.19 21.86
CA GLU A 279 -1.16 -2.53 22.13
C GLU A 279 -0.05 -2.93 21.15
N GLU A 280 -0.13 -2.50 19.89
CA GLU A 280 0.86 -2.83 18.85
C GLU A 280 2.10 -1.93 18.89
N VAL A 281 1.96 -0.65 19.28
CA VAL A 281 3.08 0.29 19.40
C VAL A 281 3.87 0.07 20.70
N TRP A 282 3.19 -0.25 21.80
CA TRP A 282 3.83 -0.49 23.10
C TRP A 282 3.51 -1.89 23.65
N PRO A 283 3.96 -2.97 22.98
CA PRO A 283 3.59 -4.35 23.32
C PRO A 283 4.25 -4.85 24.62
N HIS A 284 5.36 -4.25 25.05
CA HIS A 284 6.13 -4.71 26.21
C HIS A 284 5.65 -4.14 27.55
N LYS A 285 4.72 -3.17 27.54
CA LYS A 285 4.19 -2.54 28.75
C LYS A 285 2.77 -3.07 28.99
N ALA A 286 2.57 -3.78 30.11
CA ALA A 286 1.26 -4.24 30.59
C ALA A 286 0.31 -4.73 29.46
N PRO A 287 0.58 -5.86 28.79
CA PRO A 287 -0.21 -6.32 27.66
C PRO A 287 -1.66 -6.60 28.10
N LEU A 288 -2.62 -5.96 27.42
CA LEU A 288 -4.06 -6.10 27.69
C LEU A 288 -4.68 -7.20 26.83
N LEU A 289 -4.13 -7.45 25.64
CA LEU A 289 -4.53 -8.56 24.78
C LEU A 289 -3.80 -9.85 25.16
N PRO A 290 -4.48 -11.01 25.10
CA PRO A 290 -3.84 -12.31 25.21
C PRO A 290 -2.79 -12.54 24.11
N SER A 291 -1.80 -13.39 24.36
CA SER A 291 -0.82 -13.79 23.33
C SER A 291 -1.38 -14.79 22.32
N ASP A 292 -2.34 -15.63 22.75
CA ASP A 292 -2.98 -16.64 21.91
C ASP A 292 -3.94 -15.98 20.88
N PRO A 293 -3.78 -16.25 19.57
CA PRO A 293 -4.63 -15.66 18.53
C PRO A 293 -6.12 -15.96 18.70
N TYR A 294 -6.48 -17.14 19.21
CA TYR A 294 -7.87 -17.47 19.45
C TYR A 294 -8.45 -16.63 20.58
N GLN A 295 -7.75 -16.53 21.72
CA GLN A 295 -8.17 -15.65 22.81
C GLN A 295 -8.25 -14.17 22.38
N ARG A 296 -7.35 -13.68 21.50
CA ARG A 296 -7.46 -12.34 20.89
C ARG A 296 -8.71 -12.20 20.02
N SER A 297 -9.05 -13.21 19.23
CA SER A 297 -10.27 -13.20 18.40
C SER A 297 -11.53 -13.13 19.28
N GLN A 298 -11.55 -13.85 20.41
CA GLN A 298 -12.64 -13.79 21.38
C GLN A 298 -12.73 -12.40 22.04
N ALA A 299 -11.59 -11.81 22.42
CA ALA A 299 -11.56 -10.46 22.97
C ALA A 299 -12.08 -9.40 21.97
N ARG A 300 -11.75 -9.53 20.68
CA ARG A 300 -12.28 -8.65 19.63
C ARG A 300 -13.78 -8.83 19.43
N PHE A 301 -14.22 -10.08 19.30
CA PHE A 301 -15.64 -10.44 19.16
C PHE A 301 -16.47 -9.83 20.28
N TRP A 302 -16.08 -10.07 21.53
CA TRP A 302 -16.81 -9.57 22.68
C TRP A 302 -16.75 -8.04 22.74
N ALA A 303 -15.60 -7.40 22.52
CA ALA A 303 -15.52 -5.93 22.53
C ALA A 303 -16.48 -5.27 21.53
N ASP A 304 -16.63 -5.84 20.33
CA ASP A 304 -17.56 -5.36 19.30
C ASP A 304 -19.03 -5.67 19.63
N PHE A 305 -19.31 -6.88 20.13
CA PHE A 305 -20.66 -7.29 20.54
C PHE A 305 -21.28 -6.33 21.57
N ILE A 306 -20.46 -5.83 22.50
CA ILE A 306 -20.94 -5.11 23.68
C ILE A 306 -21.27 -3.65 23.39
N ASP A 307 -20.67 -3.07 22.36
CA ASP A 307 -21.15 -1.79 21.83
C ASP A 307 -22.64 -1.86 21.42
N ASN A 308 -23.23 -3.07 21.35
CA ASN A 308 -24.61 -3.30 20.97
C ASN A 308 -25.56 -3.90 22.04
N LYS A 309 -25.12 -4.58 23.14
CA LYS A 309 -25.99 -5.17 24.22
C LYS A 309 -25.30 -5.44 25.59
N LEU A 310 -26.07 -5.56 26.68
CA LEU A 310 -25.65 -5.84 28.09
C LEU A 310 -25.36 -7.34 28.38
N LEU A 311 -24.55 -7.62 29.42
CA LEU A 311 -23.58 -8.74 29.41
C LEU A 311 -23.50 -9.70 30.62
N GLU A 312 -24.31 -9.57 31.67
CA GLU A 312 -23.98 -10.25 32.94
C GLU A 312 -23.81 -11.79 32.82
N GLY A 313 -24.51 -12.44 31.88
CA GLY A 313 -24.36 -13.88 31.62
C GLY A 313 -22.96 -14.31 31.17
N GLU A 314 -22.20 -13.44 30.48
CA GLU A 314 -20.88 -13.77 29.92
C GLU A 314 -19.73 -13.59 30.93
N LEU A 315 -19.94 -12.70 31.92
CA LEU A 315 -19.04 -12.56 33.05
C LEU A 315 -19.04 -13.86 33.88
N GLY A 316 -20.22 -14.48 34.06
CA GLY A 316 -20.34 -15.76 34.75
C GLY A 316 -19.82 -15.69 36.19
N GLU A 317 -18.85 -16.54 36.53
CA GLU A 317 -18.14 -16.54 37.83
C GLU A 317 -16.73 -15.91 37.73
N LYS A 318 -16.37 -15.32 36.59
CA LYS A 318 -15.04 -14.76 36.36
C LYS A 318 -14.86 -13.44 37.12
N ASP A 319 -13.63 -13.16 37.53
CA ASP A 319 -13.28 -11.88 38.14
C ASP A 319 -13.28 -10.73 37.13
N TYR A 320 -12.92 -11.03 35.88
CA TYR A 320 -12.83 -10.10 34.75
C TYR A 320 -13.40 -10.75 33.48
N PHE A 321 -13.81 -9.95 32.49
CA PHE A 321 -14.35 -10.50 31.24
C PHE A 321 -13.31 -11.30 30.46
N GLY A 322 -12.02 -10.98 30.61
CA GLY A 322 -10.90 -11.76 30.10
C GLY A 322 -10.54 -13.00 30.91
N GLY A 323 -11.23 -13.29 32.02
CA GLY A 323 -10.92 -14.40 32.94
C GLY A 323 -10.47 -13.91 34.32
N GLU A 324 -9.29 -14.35 34.77
CA GLU A 324 -8.74 -14.02 36.11
C GLU A 324 -8.00 -12.68 36.15
N ARG A 325 -7.74 -12.05 35.01
CA ARG A 325 -6.94 -10.82 34.92
C ARG A 325 -7.69 -9.73 34.17
N PHE A 326 -7.52 -8.50 34.66
CA PHE A 326 -7.94 -7.28 33.97
C PHE A 326 -7.23 -7.19 32.61
N GLY A 327 -8.00 -7.04 31.53
CA GLY A 327 -7.46 -6.99 30.18
C GLY A 327 -8.29 -6.17 29.21
N PHE A 328 -8.08 -6.41 27.90
CA PHE A 328 -8.66 -5.63 26.80
C PHE A 328 -10.19 -5.47 26.89
N LEU A 329 -10.89 -6.54 27.26
CA LEU A 329 -12.35 -6.49 27.44
C LEU A 329 -12.74 -5.60 28.60
N ASP A 330 -12.06 -5.69 29.74
CA ASP A 330 -12.41 -4.88 30.90
C ASP A 330 -12.19 -3.38 30.62
N VAL A 331 -11.09 -3.04 29.94
CA VAL A 331 -10.82 -1.67 29.47
C VAL A 331 -11.88 -1.19 28.49
N SER A 332 -12.35 -2.06 27.59
CA SER A 332 -13.41 -1.73 26.62
C SER A 332 -14.76 -1.46 27.30
N LEU A 333 -14.98 -1.96 28.52
CA LEU A 333 -16.31 -1.98 29.13
C LEU A 333 -16.47 -1.06 30.31
N VAL A 334 -15.42 -0.88 31.10
CA VAL A 334 -15.56 -0.22 32.40
C VAL A 334 -16.03 1.24 32.27
N GLY A 335 -15.77 1.90 31.14
CA GLY A 335 -16.28 3.25 30.88
C GLY A 335 -17.80 3.39 30.98
N PHE A 336 -18.58 2.35 30.65
CA PHE A 336 -20.03 2.36 30.76
C PHE A 336 -20.52 2.44 32.21
N TYR A 337 -19.73 1.98 33.17
CA TYR A 337 -20.11 2.01 34.59
C TYR A 337 -20.42 3.44 35.07
N SER A 338 -19.66 4.44 34.61
CA SER A 338 -19.89 5.85 34.97
C SER A 338 -21.27 6.39 34.53
N TRP A 339 -21.92 5.72 33.58
CA TRP A 339 -23.25 6.07 33.07
C TRP A 339 -24.39 5.35 33.78
N PHE A 340 -24.10 4.31 34.56
CA PHE A 340 -25.13 3.48 35.22
C PHE A 340 -26.02 4.31 36.14
N TYR A 341 -25.43 5.22 36.93
CA TYR A 341 -26.21 6.11 37.79
C TYR A 341 -27.24 6.96 37.01
N ALA A 342 -26.86 7.47 35.84
CA ALA A 342 -27.78 8.22 34.99
C ALA A 342 -28.88 7.32 34.39
N TYR A 343 -28.53 6.09 33.98
CA TYR A 343 -29.50 5.12 33.48
C TYR A 343 -30.49 4.66 34.55
N GLU A 344 -30.03 4.39 35.78
CA GLU A 344 -30.89 4.08 36.92
C GLU A 344 -31.87 5.23 37.20
N THR A 345 -31.35 6.46 37.23
CA THR A 345 -32.14 7.65 37.56
C THR A 345 -33.17 7.98 36.48
N PHE A 346 -32.81 7.92 35.19
CA PHE A 346 -33.74 8.22 34.10
C PHE A 346 -34.66 7.06 33.73
N GLY A 347 -34.18 5.82 33.87
CA GLY A 347 -34.91 4.60 33.53
C GLY A 347 -35.79 4.08 34.67
N ASN A 348 -35.67 4.64 35.88
CA ASN A 348 -36.36 4.17 37.09
C ASN A 348 -36.16 2.66 37.30
N MET A 349 -34.93 2.19 37.10
CA MET A 349 -34.49 0.81 37.26
C MET A 349 -33.32 0.74 38.25
N SER A 350 -33.01 -0.44 38.77
CA SER A 350 -31.83 -0.65 39.61
C SER A 350 -30.89 -1.64 38.95
N ILE A 351 -29.82 -1.13 38.34
CA ILE A 351 -28.77 -1.94 37.71
C ILE A 351 -28.08 -2.81 38.78
N VAL A 352 -27.96 -2.33 40.02
CA VAL A 352 -27.44 -3.15 41.13
C VAL A 352 -28.31 -4.35 41.47
N ALA A 353 -29.65 -4.20 41.42
CA ALA A 353 -30.57 -5.29 41.68
C ALA A 353 -30.67 -6.27 40.51
N GLU A 354 -30.60 -5.75 39.28
CA GLU A 354 -30.73 -6.55 38.06
C GLU A 354 -29.43 -7.23 37.65
N PHE A 355 -28.27 -6.60 37.92
CA PHE A 355 -26.96 -7.06 37.47
C PHE A 355 -25.86 -7.00 38.56
N PRO A 356 -26.03 -7.71 39.70
CA PRO A 356 -25.12 -7.63 40.85
C PRO A 356 -23.68 -8.05 40.53
N LYS A 357 -23.46 -9.02 39.63
CA LYS A 357 -22.11 -9.48 39.26
C LYS A 357 -21.38 -8.42 38.43
N LEU A 358 -22.12 -7.73 37.56
CA LEU A 358 -21.58 -6.63 36.77
C LEU A 358 -21.13 -5.48 37.67
N ILE A 359 -21.88 -5.16 38.72
CA ILE A 359 -21.45 -4.15 39.70
C ILE A 359 -20.24 -4.60 40.50
N ALA A 360 -20.19 -5.86 40.93
CA ALA A 360 -19.01 -6.40 41.62
C ALA A 360 -17.74 -6.33 40.75
N TRP A 361 -17.86 -6.67 39.45
CA TRP A 361 -16.78 -6.50 38.47
C TRP A 361 -16.34 -5.04 38.32
N ALA A 362 -17.29 -4.11 38.16
CA ALA A 362 -16.94 -2.69 38.01
C ALA A 362 -16.23 -2.14 39.26
N ASN A 363 -16.67 -2.55 40.46
CA ASN A 363 -16.00 -2.19 41.71
C ASN A 363 -14.58 -2.75 41.82
N ARG A 364 -14.32 -3.96 41.29
CA ARG A 364 -12.95 -4.50 41.17
C ARG A 364 -12.11 -3.70 40.19
N CYS A 365 -12.67 -3.32 39.04
CA CYS A 365 -11.96 -2.48 38.06
C CYS A 365 -11.60 -1.11 38.66
N LEU A 366 -12.49 -0.50 39.45
CA LEU A 366 -12.24 0.78 40.14
C LEU A 366 -11.10 0.74 41.17
N GLN A 367 -10.66 -0.44 41.61
CA GLN A 367 -9.48 -0.54 42.47
C GLN A 367 -8.17 -0.24 41.72
N ARG A 368 -8.21 -0.19 40.38
CA ARG A 368 -7.06 0.19 39.55
C ARG A 368 -6.99 1.70 39.41
N GLU A 369 -5.80 2.26 39.64
CA GLU A 369 -5.55 3.70 39.56
C GLU A 369 -5.91 4.29 38.19
N SER A 370 -5.53 3.61 37.10
CA SER A 370 -5.86 3.98 35.72
C SER A 370 -7.38 4.14 35.49
N VAL A 371 -8.18 3.23 36.05
CA VAL A 371 -9.64 3.21 35.92
C VAL A 371 -10.25 4.29 36.80
N ALA A 372 -9.85 4.37 38.07
CA ALA A 372 -10.33 5.39 39.01
C ALA A 372 -10.05 6.82 38.52
N LYS A 373 -8.88 7.03 37.89
CA LYS A 373 -8.49 8.33 37.31
C LYS A 373 -9.28 8.68 36.05
N ALA A 374 -9.59 7.70 35.20
CA ALA A 374 -10.22 7.94 33.90
C ALA A 374 -11.75 8.08 33.95
N LEU A 375 -12.41 7.44 34.93
CA LEU A 375 -13.86 7.44 35.10
C LEU A 375 -14.33 8.66 35.90
N PRO A 376 -15.31 9.44 35.39
CA PRO A 376 -15.93 10.51 36.16
C PRO A 376 -16.93 9.96 37.18
N ASP A 377 -17.25 10.80 38.18
CA ASP A 377 -18.35 10.54 39.09
C ASP A 377 -19.69 10.42 38.35
N GLY A 378 -20.49 9.42 38.70
CA GLY A 378 -21.75 9.13 38.00
C GLY A 378 -22.80 10.24 38.12
N LYS A 379 -22.80 11.03 39.20
CA LYS A 379 -23.69 12.19 39.34
C LYS A 379 -23.31 13.30 38.36
N LYS A 380 -22.01 13.50 38.14
CA LYS A 380 -21.50 14.47 37.16
C LYS A 380 -21.98 14.12 35.74
N VAL A 381 -22.00 12.83 35.38
CA VAL A 381 -22.55 12.37 34.08
C VAL A 381 -24.05 12.61 34.00
N TYR A 382 -24.79 12.33 35.07
CA TYR A 382 -26.23 12.60 35.14
C TYR A 382 -26.56 14.09 34.97
N GLU A 383 -25.85 14.98 35.68
CA GLU A 383 -26.03 16.43 35.57
C GLU A 383 -25.76 16.94 34.15
N PHE A 384 -24.68 16.46 33.52
CA PHE A 384 -24.39 16.73 32.12
C PHE A 384 -25.55 16.35 31.19
N LEU A 385 -26.15 15.16 31.37
CA LEU A 385 -27.28 14.70 30.57
C LEU A 385 -28.56 15.51 30.81
N VAL A 386 -28.80 15.96 32.05
CA VAL A 386 -29.89 16.87 32.35
C VAL A 386 -29.73 18.17 31.55
N ASP A 387 -28.53 18.72 31.48
CA ASP A 387 -28.27 19.96 30.74
C ASP A 387 -28.36 19.76 29.22
N VAL A 388 -27.90 18.62 28.69
CA VAL A 388 -28.11 18.27 27.27
C VAL A 388 -29.60 18.16 26.95
N ARG A 389 -30.40 17.51 27.81
CA ARG A 389 -31.87 17.40 27.64
C ARG A 389 -32.54 18.77 27.61
N LYS A 390 -32.15 19.69 28.51
CA LYS A 390 -32.65 21.07 28.50
C LYS A 390 -32.32 21.78 27.19
N LYS A 391 -31.07 21.69 26.72
CA LYS A 391 -30.62 22.29 25.46
C LYS A 391 -31.40 21.76 24.25
N TRP A 392 -31.83 20.50 24.29
CA TRP A 392 -32.58 19.86 23.22
C TRP A 392 -34.11 20.03 23.35
N GLY A 393 -34.59 20.82 24.31
CA GLY A 393 -36.02 21.06 24.52
C GLY A 393 -36.80 19.82 24.98
N ILE A 394 -36.10 18.83 25.55
CA ILE A 394 -36.72 17.62 26.10
C ILE A 394 -37.15 17.94 27.53
N GLU A 395 -38.30 18.59 27.70
CA GLU A 395 -38.85 18.86 29.03
C GLU A 395 -39.24 17.55 29.74
N PRO A 396 -38.94 17.41 31.04
CA PRO A 396 -39.53 16.34 31.83
C PRO A 396 -41.05 16.55 31.85
N LYS A 397 -41.82 15.51 31.49
CA LYS A 397 -43.28 15.54 31.60
C LYS A 397 -43.68 16.08 32.99
N PRO A 398 -44.57 17.08 33.09
CA PRO A 398 -45.03 17.56 34.39
C PRO A 398 -45.74 16.41 35.12
N GLY A 399 -45.14 15.89 36.20
CA GLY A 399 -45.80 14.91 37.07
C GLY A 399 -44.95 13.77 37.63
N THR A 400 -43.78 13.44 37.07
CA THR A 400 -42.91 12.41 37.67
C THR A 400 -42.06 13.01 38.79
N ARG A 401 -42.58 12.97 40.02
CA ARG A 401 -41.75 13.07 41.23
C ARG A 401 -40.74 11.92 41.21
N THR A 402 -39.47 12.20 40.90
CA THR A 402 -38.36 11.33 41.29
C THR A 402 -38.28 11.37 42.80
N ARG A 403 -38.64 10.25 43.44
CA ARG A 403 -38.47 10.06 44.87
C ARG A 403 -36.97 9.87 45.10
N THR A 404 -36.24 10.95 45.39
CA THR A 404 -34.86 10.87 45.89
C THR A 404 -34.87 10.09 47.20
N ARG A 405 -34.55 8.81 47.14
CA ARG A 405 -34.16 8.03 48.32
C ARG A 405 -32.68 8.33 48.54
N THR A 406 -32.37 9.46 49.17
CA THR A 406 -31.07 9.66 49.80
C THR A 406 -30.96 8.66 50.94
N ARG A 407 -30.20 7.58 50.74
CA ARG A 407 -29.52 6.93 51.86
C ARG A 407 -28.23 7.73 52.03
N ASP A 408 -28.24 8.64 53.00
CA ASP A 408 -27.05 9.35 53.43
C ASP A 408 -26.04 8.32 53.94
N LEU A 409 -24.94 8.15 53.21
CA LEU A 409 -23.73 7.54 53.72
C LEU A 409 -22.89 8.69 54.29
N ASP A 410 -22.86 8.75 55.61
CA ASP A 410 -22.09 9.70 56.43
C ASP A 410 -20.57 9.45 56.25
N PRO A 411 -19.76 10.46 55.90
CA PRO A 411 -18.32 10.31 55.69
C PRO A 411 -17.56 10.60 56.98
N ASN A 412 -17.47 9.64 57.90
CA ASN A 412 -16.47 9.72 58.98
C ASN A 412 -15.96 8.33 59.42
N PRO A 413 -14.70 7.97 59.14
CA PRO A 413 -14.13 6.69 59.52
C PRO A 413 -13.35 6.82 60.83
N ASP A 414 -14.00 7.26 61.92
CA ASP A 414 -13.42 7.07 63.26
C ASP A 414 -14.47 7.26 64.35
N SER A 415 -15.11 6.15 64.73
CA SER A 415 -15.54 5.83 66.10
C SER A 415 -16.58 4.72 66.05
N ARG A 416 -16.18 3.51 66.47
CA ARG A 416 -16.86 2.70 67.48
C ARG A 416 -16.25 1.30 67.49
N LEU A 417 -15.54 1.03 68.58
CA LEU A 417 -15.06 -0.29 68.98
C LEU A 417 -16.22 -1.16 69.49
N ARG A 418 -16.21 -2.43 69.02
CA ARG A 418 -16.59 -3.71 69.67
C ARG A 418 -18.08 -4.02 69.97
N PRO A 419 -18.48 -5.31 70.19
CA PRO A 419 -17.66 -6.51 70.40
C PRO A 419 -17.99 -7.77 69.56
N GLU A 420 -17.06 -8.72 69.68
CA GLU A 420 -17.03 -10.13 69.25
C GLU A 420 -18.36 -10.89 69.29
N LEU A 421 -18.59 -11.73 68.27
CA LEU A 421 -19.41 -12.94 68.34
C LEU A 421 -18.77 -14.06 67.50
N GLU A 422 -18.76 -15.25 68.10
CA GLU A 422 -17.95 -16.44 67.84
C GLU A 422 -18.09 -17.13 66.45
N PRO A 423 -17.14 -17.99 66.05
CA PRO A 423 -17.17 -18.72 64.79
C PRO A 423 -17.83 -20.10 64.90
N ARG A 424 -18.72 -20.46 63.96
CA ARG A 424 -19.19 -21.84 63.71
C ARG A 424 -19.53 -22.05 62.22
N PRO A 425 -19.54 -23.29 61.70
CA PRO A 425 -18.36 -24.07 61.35
C PRO A 425 -18.35 -24.45 59.85
N ARG A 426 -17.20 -24.91 59.34
CA ARG A 426 -17.08 -25.49 58.00
C ARG A 426 -17.94 -26.75 57.87
N LEU A 427 -18.76 -26.83 56.83
CA LEU A 427 -19.33 -28.08 56.31
C LEU A 427 -18.74 -28.38 54.93
N LYS A 428 -18.35 -29.65 54.76
CA LYS A 428 -17.75 -30.26 53.58
C LYS A 428 -18.81 -30.58 52.50
N PRO A 429 -18.38 -30.82 51.24
CA PRO A 429 -19.28 -30.99 50.09
C PRO A 429 -19.90 -32.39 50.06
N ASP A 430 -21.13 -32.52 49.54
CA ASP A 430 -21.57 -33.56 48.59
C ASP A 430 -23.11 -33.68 48.52
N THR A 431 -23.57 -34.14 47.34
CA THR A 431 -24.91 -34.66 46.94
C THR A 431 -25.95 -33.67 46.41
N TRP A 432 -25.93 -33.52 45.07
CA TRP A 432 -27.07 -33.07 44.25
C TRP A 432 -27.78 -34.31 43.69
N ASP A 433 -29.09 -34.43 43.95
CA ASP A 433 -30.00 -35.44 43.40
C ASP A 433 -30.96 -34.77 42.41
N PRO A 434 -30.95 -35.13 41.11
CA PRO A 434 -31.83 -34.55 40.11
C PRO A 434 -33.07 -35.42 39.96
N ASN A 435 -34.12 -35.17 40.76
CA ASN A 435 -35.53 -35.44 40.43
C ASN A 435 -36.42 -35.11 41.64
N ARG A 436 -37.03 -33.92 41.64
CA ARG A 436 -38.29 -33.74 42.36
C ARG A 436 -39.14 -32.64 41.71
N ASP A 437 -40.15 -33.11 41.00
CA ASP A 437 -41.24 -32.37 40.39
C ASP A 437 -42.05 -31.59 41.42
N LEU A 438 -42.61 -30.45 40.97
CA LEU A 438 -43.84 -29.89 41.49
C LEU A 438 -44.65 -29.29 40.33
N ASP A 439 -45.66 -30.05 39.90
CA ASP A 439 -46.87 -29.55 39.27
C ASP A 439 -47.64 -28.65 40.24
N LEU A 440 -48.39 -27.67 39.72
CA LEU A 440 -49.86 -27.57 39.84
C LEU A 440 -50.36 -26.16 39.47
N ASP A 441 -51.28 -26.13 38.49
CA ASP A 441 -52.60 -25.45 38.48
C ASP A 441 -52.73 -23.96 38.87
N GLN A 442 -53.58 -23.11 38.28
CA GLN A 442 -54.64 -23.19 37.27
C GLN A 442 -55.02 -21.73 36.91
N ASP A 443 -55.53 -21.55 35.70
CA ASP A 443 -56.26 -20.38 35.15
C ASP A 443 -57.56 -20.11 35.95
N PRO A 444 -58.16 -18.88 35.94
CA PRO A 444 -59.17 -18.60 34.90
C PRO A 444 -59.35 -17.11 34.50
N ASP A 445 -59.67 -16.81 33.24
CA ASP A 445 -61.01 -16.30 32.86
C ASP A 445 -61.24 -15.96 31.36
N LEU A 446 -62.29 -16.61 30.82
CA LEU A 446 -63.38 -16.13 29.95
C LEU A 446 -63.24 -15.92 28.41
N LYS A 447 -63.96 -16.83 27.71
CA LYS A 447 -64.52 -16.98 26.34
C LYS A 447 -65.50 -15.85 25.86
N PRO A 448 -66.19 -15.94 24.68
CA PRO A 448 -66.03 -16.74 23.43
C PRO A 448 -66.27 -16.00 22.08
N GLY A 449 -66.03 -16.66 20.93
CA GLY A 449 -66.67 -16.28 19.64
C GLY A 449 -66.33 -17.11 18.38
N THR A 450 -66.66 -18.41 18.41
CA THR A 450 -67.19 -19.31 17.34
C THR A 450 -66.91 -19.19 15.83
N GLN A 451 -66.54 -20.36 15.26
CA GLN A 451 -66.98 -21.03 14.00
C GLN A 451 -66.52 -20.44 12.66
N ASN A 452 -66.14 -21.16 11.61
CA ASN A 452 -66.20 -22.56 11.12
C ASN A 452 -65.34 -22.51 9.81
N ARG A 453 -64.64 -23.49 9.25
CA ARG A 453 -64.92 -24.92 9.06
C ARG A 453 -63.67 -25.57 8.44
N ASP A 454 -63.35 -26.75 8.94
CA ASP A 454 -62.62 -27.85 8.30
C ASP A 454 -63.43 -28.38 7.07
N PRO A 455 -62.93 -29.27 6.18
CA PRO A 455 -62.57 -30.63 6.62
C PRO A 455 -61.46 -31.38 5.84
N ASN A 456 -60.70 -32.17 6.62
CA ASN A 456 -60.48 -33.62 6.45
C ASN A 456 -59.54 -34.14 5.33
N LEU A 457 -58.80 -35.25 5.48
CA LEU A 457 -58.63 -36.26 6.55
C LEU A 457 -57.45 -37.16 6.13
N ASP A 458 -56.77 -37.71 7.15
CA ASP A 458 -56.29 -39.10 7.30
C ASP A 458 -55.42 -39.73 6.18
N SER A 459 -54.46 -40.62 6.45
CA SER A 459 -53.99 -41.33 7.64
C SER A 459 -52.78 -42.13 7.15
N ASP A 460 -51.74 -42.23 7.98
CA ASP A 460 -50.65 -43.20 7.78
C ASP A 460 -51.19 -44.64 8.00
N PRO A 461 -50.67 -45.70 7.33
CA PRO A 461 -49.55 -46.41 7.95
C PRO A 461 -48.56 -47.15 7.02
N LYS A 462 -47.37 -47.40 7.57
CA LYS A 462 -46.30 -48.32 7.15
C LYS A 462 -46.78 -49.73 6.73
N LEU A 463 -46.12 -50.34 5.72
CA LEU A 463 -45.60 -51.73 5.71
C LEU A 463 -44.77 -52.03 4.44
N ASP A 464 -43.65 -52.71 4.66
CA ASP A 464 -42.59 -53.27 3.77
C ASP A 464 -43.08 -54.56 3.04
N PRO A 465 -42.28 -55.41 2.33
CA PRO A 465 -41.13 -55.28 1.40
C PRO A 465 -41.35 -56.06 0.06
N ASP A 466 -40.31 -56.05 -0.80
CA ASP A 466 -39.80 -57.23 -1.56
C ASP A 466 -40.02 -57.39 -3.09
N SER A 467 -38.88 -57.69 -3.74
CA SER A 467 -38.66 -58.49 -4.96
C SER A 467 -39.02 -58.02 -6.39
N ARG A 468 -37.95 -57.99 -7.22
CA ARG A 468 -37.84 -57.97 -8.71
C ARG A 468 -38.53 -59.23 -9.34
N PRO A 469 -38.67 -59.43 -10.70
CA PRO A 469 -37.87 -58.89 -11.84
C PRO A 469 -38.57 -58.64 -13.23
N ARG A 470 -37.86 -57.90 -14.12
CA ARG A 470 -37.69 -57.92 -15.63
C ARG A 470 -38.62 -58.77 -16.56
N PRO A 471 -38.63 -58.61 -17.93
CA PRO A 471 -38.29 -57.48 -18.87
C PRO A 471 -39.11 -57.38 -20.23
N ARG A 472 -38.67 -56.45 -21.14
CA ARG A 472 -38.81 -56.36 -22.65
C ARG A 472 -40.16 -55.89 -23.23
N LEU A 473 -40.32 -55.19 -24.37
CA LEU A 473 -39.56 -54.68 -25.54
C LEU A 473 -40.08 -53.23 -25.82
N GLY A 474 -39.48 -52.26 -26.54
CA GLY A 474 -38.48 -52.20 -27.62
C GLY A 474 -39.07 -51.36 -28.76
N LEU A 475 -38.39 -50.27 -29.18
CA LEU A 475 -38.26 -49.72 -30.55
C LEU A 475 -37.63 -48.30 -30.51
N GLY A 476 -36.48 -48.15 -31.19
CA GLY A 476 -35.81 -46.87 -31.49
C GLY A 476 -36.36 -46.19 -32.78
N PRO A 477 -35.62 -45.29 -33.48
CA PRO A 477 -34.17 -45.05 -33.38
C PRO A 477 -33.72 -43.56 -33.22
N GLU A 478 -32.55 -43.45 -32.58
CA GLU A 478 -31.35 -42.63 -32.82
C GLU A 478 -31.39 -41.30 -33.63
N LEU A 479 -30.93 -40.24 -32.95
CA LEU A 479 -29.92 -39.30 -33.44
C LEU A 479 -29.09 -38.83 -32.23
N GLY A 480 -27.81 -39.23 -32.20
CA GLY A 480 -26.92 -39.03 -31.08
C GLY A 480 -26.19 -37.68 -31.08
N THR A 481 -25.99 -37.13 -29.89
CA THR A 481 -24.85 -36.28 -29.56
C THR A 481 -24.35 -36.65 -28.17
N GLN A 482 -23.09 -37.09 -28.12
CA GLN A 482 -22.37 -37.42 -26.89
C GLN A 482 -22.10 -36.14 -26.09
N THR A 483 -22.76 -35.98 -24.93
CA THR A 483 -22.23 -35.13 -23.86
C THR A 483 -21.26 -35.97 -23.04
N ARG A 484 -19.97 -35.68 -23.16
CA ARG A 484 -18.95 -36.16 -22.23
C ARG A 484 -19.19 -35.49 -20.88
N ASP A 485 -19.43 -36.29 -19.85
CA ASP A 485 -19.26 -35.89 -18.46
C ASP A 485 -17.82 -35.39 -18.24
N LEU A 486 -17.68 -34.10 -17.94
CA LEU A 486 -16.43 -33.53 -17.46
C LEU A 486 -16.49 -33.55 -15.92
N ASP A 487 -15.71 -34.45 -15.32
CA ASP A 487 -15.37 -34.51 -13.89
C ASP A 487 -14.69 -33.18 -13.51
N LEU A 488 -15.46 -32.25 -12.95
CA LEU A 488 -15.04 -30.90 -12.55
C LEU A 488 -14.25 -30.95 -11.25
N GLY A 489 -12.96 -31.30 -11.33
CA GLY A 489 -12.01 -31.38 -10.21
C GLY A 489 -11.79 -30.08 -9.43
N LEU A 490 -12.84 -29.57 -8.77
CA LEU A 490 -12.83 -28.46 -7.83
C LEU A 490 -13.40 -28.99 -6.50
N GLY A 491 -12.49 -29.54 -5.69
CA GLY A 491 -12.72 -30.10 -4.36
C GLY A 491 -12.18 -31.54 -4.21
N PRO A 492 -11.47 -31.90 -3.12
CA PRO A 492 -11.11 -33.29 -2.89
C PRO A 492 -12.36 -34.15 -2.66
N LYS A 493 -12.41 -35.33 -3.32
CA LYS A 493 -13.49 -36.31 -3.15
C LYS A 493 -13.59 -36.77 -1.67
N PRO A 494 -14.79 -37.03 -1.14
CA PRO A 494 -14.93 -37.51 0.23
C PRO A 494 -14.39 -38.94 0.34
N GLY A 495 -13.42 -39.12 1.24
CA GLY A 495 -12.99 -40.44 1.73
C GLY A 495 -11.71 -40.98 1.10
N THR A 496 -10.58 -40.77 1.79
CA THR A 496 -9.70 -41.83 2.31
C THR A 496 -8.62 -41.15 3.17
N ARG A 497 -8.54 -41.53 4.45
CA ARG A 497 -7.58 -40.98 5.40
C ARG A 497 -6.26 -41.77 5.27
N PRO A 498 -5.10 -41.13 5.00
CA PRO A 498 -3.83 -41.79 5.19
C PRO A 498 -3.62 -41.97 6.71
N LYS A 499 -3.41 -43.22 7.15
CA LYS A 499 -3.04 -43.50 8.53
C LYS A 499 -1.55 -43.17 8.71
N ASN A 500 -1.29 -42.30 9.69
CA ASN A 500 -0.02 -41.92 10.33
C ASN A 500 0.83 -40.82 9.67
N SER A 501 0.69 -39.58 10.16
CA SER A 501 1.74 -38.84 10.91
C SER A 501 1.28 -37.42 11.26
N ALA A 502 1.40 -37.03 12.54
CA ALA A 502 1.09 -35.71 13.14
C ALA A 502 -0.36 -35.16 12.92
N MET A 503 -1.02 -34.66 13.96
CA MET A 503 -2.38 -34.10 13.81
C MET A 503 -2.36 -32.89 12.86
N ALA A 504 -2.94 -33.04 11.67
CA ALA A 504 -3.21 -31.91 10.78
C ALA A 504 -4.28 -31.01 11.42
N ASP A 505 -4.08 -29.69 11.38
CA ASP A 505 -5.04 -28.71 11.90
C ASP A 505 -6.40 -28.85 11.20
N GLU A 506 -7.47 -29.06 11.96
CA GLU A 506 -8.83 -29.15 11.44
C GLU A 506 -9.40 -27.74 11.26
N VAL A 507 -9.65 -27.32 10.02
CA VAL A 507 -10.26 -26.02 9.69
C VAL A 507 -11.56 -26.26 8.95
N ILE A 508 -12.68 -25.76 9.50
CA ILE A 508 -14.02 -25.85 8.90
C ILE A 508 -14.58 -24.42 8.76
N LEU A 509 -15.17 -24.10 7.60
CA LEU A 509 -15.87 -22.84 7.37
C LEU A 509 -17.37 -23.11 7.16
N LEU A 510 -18.20 -22.66 8.11
CA LEU A 510 -19.65 -22.63 7.96
C LEU A 510 -20.05 -21.34 7.24
N ASP A 511 -20.68 -21.46 6.08
CA ASP A 511 -20.98 -20.31 5.24
C ASP A 511 -22.06 -20.61 4.19
N PHE A 512 -22.55 -19.56 3.52
CA PHE A 512 -23.48 -19.63 2.39
C PHE A 512 -22.77 -19.04 1.16
N TRP A 513 -22.76 -19.73 0.02
CA TRP A 513 -21.86 -19.34 -1.07
C TRP A 513 -22.03 -17.88 -1.59
N PRO A 514 -23.24 -17.27 -1.63
CA PRO A 514 -23.45 -15.86 -1.99
C PRO A 514 -23.14 -14.86 -0.87
N SER A 515 -22.80 -15.33 0.33
CA SER A 515 -22.50 -14.48 1.49
C SER A 515 -21.27 -13.62 1.22
N MET A 516 -21.45 -12.31 1.15
CA MET A 516 -20.36 -11.33 1.02
C MET A 516 -19.41 -11.34 2.22
N PHE A 517 -19.92 -11.65 3.42
CA PHE A 517 -19.15 -11.78 4.64
C PHE A 517 -18.35 -13.08 4.66
N GLY A 518 -18.94 -14.16 4.16
CA GLY A 518 -18.31 -15.45 3.98
C GLY A 518 -17.18 -15.46 2.97
N MET A 519 -17.38 -14.72 1.88
CA MET A 519 -16.37 -14.51 0.85
C MET A 519 -15.08 -13.92 1.42
N ARG A 520 -15.15 -13.03 2.43
CA ARG A 520 -13.96 -12.52 3.14
C ARG A 520 -13.10 -13.66 3.69
N ALA A 521 -13.70 -14.60 4.41
CA ALA A 521 -13.00 -15.75 4.99
C ALA A 521 -12.44 -16.68 3.91
N ARG A 522 -13.21 -16.95 2.85
CA ARG A 522 -12.75 -17.80 1.73
C ARG A 522 -11.55 -17.20 1.00
N VAL A 523 -11.57 -15.90 0.72
CA VAL A 523 -10.41 -15.18 0.15
C VAL A 523 -9.21 -15.34 1.06
N ALA A 524 -9.35 -14.99 2.33
CA ALA A 524 -8.24 -15.00 3.26
C ALA A 524 -7.61 -16.39 3.39
N LEU A 525 -8.42 -17.45 3.55
CA LEU A 525 -7.91 -18.83 3.59
C LEU A 525 -7.18 -19.22 2.30
N THR A 526 -7.71 -18.79 1.14
CA THR A 526 -7.11 -19.05 -0.17
C THR A 526 -5.76 -18.35 -0.31
N GLU A 527 -5.68 -17.06 0.02
CA GLU A 527 -4.44 -16.26 0.01
C GLU A 527 -3.38 -16.84 0.96
N LYS A 528 -3.80 -17.38 2.09
CA LYS A 528 -2.91 -18.06 3.04
C LYS A 528 -2.53 -19.48 2.61
N GLY A 529 -3.16 -20.03 1.56
CA GLY A 529 -2.98 -21.42 1.14
C GLY A 529 -3.48 -22.45 2.16
N VAL A 530 -4.41 -22.08 3.04
CA VAL A 530 -4.94 -22.92 4.11
C VAL A 530 -6.05 -23.81 3.53
N GLN A 531 -5.89 -25.13 3.70
CA GLN A 531 -6.94 -26.08 3.36
C GLN A 531 -8.02 -26.08 4.43
N TYR A 532 -9.29 -26.11 4.02
CA TYR A 532 -10.42 -26.12 4.94
C TYR A 532 -11.59 -26.94 4.38
N GLU A 533 -12.43 -27.45 5.26
CA GLU A 533 -13.72 -28.04 4.93
C GLU A 533 -14.77 -26.94 4.82
N TYR A 534 -15.35 -26.76 3.63
CA TYR A 534 -16.49 -25.86 3.43
C TYR A 534 -17.80 -26.57 3.75
N ARG A 535 -18.64 -26.00 4.63
CA ARG A 535 -19.98 -26.50 4.93
C ARG A 535 -21.01 -25.42 4.62
N GLU A 536 -21.83 -25.71 3.61
CA GLU A 536 -22.95 -24.86 3.21
C GLU A 536 -24.01 -24.79 4.32
N GLU A 537 -24.45 -23.59 4.68
CA GLU A 537 -25.49 -23.32 5.68
C GLU A 537 -26.76 -22.79 5.02
N ASP A 538 -27.92 -23.29 5.48
CA ASP A 538 -29.23 -22.77 5.10
C ASP A 538 -29.60 -21.60 6.01
N LEU A 539 -29.82 -20.42 5.41
CA LEU A 539 -30.14 -19.19 6.13
C LEU A 539 -31.54 -19.21 6.79
N LYS A 540 -32.46 -20.04 6.28
CA LYS A 540 -33.81 -20.23 6.82
C LYS A 540 -33.83 -21.37 7.84
N ASN A 541 -33.17 -22.49 7.52
CA ASN A 541 -33.10 -23.68 8.38
C ASN A 541 -31.68 -23.92 8.90
N LYS A 542 -31.28 -23.09 9.87
CA LYS A 542 -29.92 -23.06 10.42
C LYS A 542 -29.52 -24.39 11.05
N SER A 543 -28.31 -24.88 10.74
CA SER A 543 -27.85 -26.16 11.27
C SER A 543 -27.69 -26.14 12.81
N PRO A 544 -27.86 -27.29 13.49
CA PRO A 544 -27.52 -27.41 14.91
C PRO A 544 -26.06 -27.03 15.21
N LEU A 545 -25.16 -27.23 14.25
CA LEU A 545 -23.76 -26.88 14.36
C LEU A 545 -23.55 -25.36 14.37
N LEU A 546 -24.20 -24.62 13.46
CA LEU A 546 -24.17 -23.16 13.46
C LEU A 546 -24.73 -22.58 14.76
N LEU A 547 -25.87 -23.10 15.23
CA LEU A 547 -26.50 -22.67 16.48
C LEU A 547 -25.62 -22.97 17.70
N LYS A 548 -24.84 -24.04 17.66
CA LYS A 548 -23.86 -24.39 18.70
C LYS A 548 -22.61 -23.52 18.65
N MET A 549 -22.10 -23.24 17.45
CA MET A 549 -20.81 -22.56 17.26
C MET A 549 -20.90 -21.04 17.28
N ASN A 550 -22.07 -20.47 16.93
CA ASN A 550 -22.39 -19.05 17.09
C ASN A 550 -23.78 -18.90 17.75
N PRO A 551 -23.92 -19.21 19.05
CA PRO A 551 -25.21 -19.17 19.74
C PRO A 551 -25.77 -17.75 19.89
N ILE A 552 -24.90 -16.74 19.90
CA ILE A 552 -25.23 -15.33 20.13
C ILE A 552 -25.92 -14.72 18.90
N HIS A 553 -25.24 -14.71 17.75
CA HIS A 553 -25.79 -14.11 16.54
C HIS A 553 -26.50 -15.12 15.66
N LYS A 554 -26.12 -16.40 15.75
CA LYS A 554 -26.64 -17.46 14.87
C LYS A 554 -26.42 -17.09 13.40
N LYS A 555 -25.30 -16.41 13.10
CA LYS A 555 -24.96 -15.87 11.78
C LYS A 555 -23.70 -16.53 11.25
N ILE A 556 -23.62 -16.58 9.93
CA ILE A 556 -22.43 -16.95 9.16
C ILE A 556 -21.64 -15.68 8.77
N PRO A 557 -20.35 -15.81 8.41
CA PRO A 557 -19.54 -17.02 8.48
C PRO A 557 -19.12 -17.39 9.91
N VAL A 558 -18.80 -18.67 10.12
CA VAL A 558 -18.11 -19.15 11.32
C VAL A 558 -16.91 -20.00 10.90
N LEU A 559 -15.72 -19.59 11.30
CA LEU A 559 -14.50 -20.38 11.11
C LEU A 559 -14.26 -21.23 12.35
N ILE A 560 -14.21 -22.55 12.21
CA ILE A 560 -13.93 -23.47 13.30
C ILE A 560 -12.51 -24.01 13.08
N HIS A 561 -11.60 -23.72 14.01
CA HIS A 561 -10.23 -24.22 13.98
C HIS A 561 -9.98 -25.11 15.19
N ASN A 562 -9.71 -26.39 14.98
CA ASN A 562 -9.51 -27.40 16.01
C ASN A 562 -10.65 -27.42 17.04
N GLY A 563 -11.90 -27.39 16.54
CA GLY A 563 -13.13 -27.38 17.33
C GLY A 563 -13.48 -26.04 17.99
N LYS A 564 -12.67 -24.98 17.81
CA LYS A 564 -12.88 -23.67 18.42
C LYS A 564 -13.49 -22.67 17.41
N PRO A 565 -14.65 -22.05 17.70
CA PRO A 565 -15.31 -21.15 16.76
C PRO A 565 -14.79 -19.71 16.83
N VAL A 566 -14.51 -19.13 15.66
CA VAL A 566 -14.23 -17.71 15.45
C VAL A 566 -15.36 -17.13 14.62
N CYS A 567 -16.05 -16.14 15.20
CA CYS A 567 -17.23 -15.48 14.63
C CYS A 567 -16.89 -14.05 14.20
N GLU A 568 -17.76 -13.46 13.40
CA GLU A 568 -17.62 -12.14 12.76
C GLU A 568 -16.53 -12.09 11.70
N SER A 569 -16.92 -11.74 10.47
CA SER A 569 -16.04 -11.88 9.31
C SER A 569 -14.73 -11.07 9.41
N LEU A 570 -14.76 -9.85 9.96
CA LEU A 570 -13.55 -9.04 10.19
C LEU A 570 -12.64 -9.61 11.29
N VAL A 571 -13.23 -10.23 12.32
CA VAL A 571 -12.47 -10.93 13.38
C VAL A 571 -11.86 -12.21 12.83
N ILE A 572 -12.59 -12.95 12.00
CA ILE A 572 -12.10 -14.12 11.26
C ILE A 572 -10.90 -13.74 10.38
N LEU A 573 -10.96 -12.62 9.65
CA LEU A 573 -9.83 -12.14 8.84
C LEU A 573 -8.58 -11.90 9.69
N GLN A 574 -8.71 -11.18 10.82
CA GLN A 574 -7.59 -10.93 11.71
C GLN A 574 -7.04 -12.22 12.33
N TYR A 575 -7.91 -13.16 12.68
CA TYR A 575 -7.52 -14.47 13.20
C TYR A 575 -6.73 -15.29 12.17
N ILE A 576 -7.21 -15.35 10.92
CA ILE A 576 -6.52 -16.04 9.82
C ILE A 576 -5.13 -15.44 9.60
N ASP A 577 -5.03 -14.10 9.59
CA ASP A 577 -3.76 -13.40 9.38
C ASP A 577 -2.75 -13.65 10.52
N GLU A 578 -3.23 -13.79 11.75
CA GLU A 578 -2.40 -14.05 12.94
C GLU A 578 -1.96 -15.51 13.09
N VAL A 579 -2.82 -16.47 12.75
CA VAL A 579 -2.54 -17.91 12.87
C VAL A 579 -1.64 -18.41 11.75
N TRP A 580 -1.83 -17.89 10.53
CA TRP A 580 -1.05 -18.27 9.35
C TRP A 580 -0.27 -17.06 8.80
N PRO A 581 0.79 -16.58 9.49
CA PRO A 581 1.55 -15.41 9.06
C PRO A 581 2.45 -15.69 7.83
N GLY A 582 2.64 -16.96 7.46
CA GLY A 582 3.73 -17.42 6.58
C GLY A 582 3.62 -17.12 5.08
N LYS A 583 2.51 -16.54 4.60
CA LYS A 583 2.31 -16.07 3.21
C LYS A 583 1.29 -14.92 3.19
N SER A 584 1.45 -13.96 2.27
CA SER A 584 0.51 -12.85 1.99
C SER A 584 -0.08 -12.18 3.25
N PRO A 585 0.68 -11.36 4.00
CA PRO A 585 0.14 -10.61 5.14
C PRO A 585 -1.05 -9.74 4.71
N LEU A 586 -2.22 -9.93 5.33
CA LEU A 586 -3.41 -9.15 5.01
C LEU A 586 -3.34 -7.78 5.67
N LEU A 587 -2.91 -7.73 6.93
CA LEU A 587 -2.66 -6.46 7.61
C LEU A 587 -1.21 -6.00 7.40
N PRO A 588 -0.99 -4.67 7.26
CA PRO A 588 0.36 -4.10 7.22
C PRO A 588 1.20 -4.45 8.45
N SER A 589 2.53 -4.31 8.35
CA SER A 589 3.45 -4.45 9.50
C SER A 589 3.48 -3.21 10.39
N ASP A 590 3.37 -2.02 9.80
CA ASP A 590 3.35 -0.74 10.52
C ASP A 590 2.05 -0.58 11.33
N PRO A 591 2.11 -0.32 12.66
CA PRO A 591 0.94 -0.20 13.52
C PRO A 591 -0.06 0.86 13.06
N TYR A 592 0.43 1.98 12.52
CA TYR A 592 -0.45 3.06 12.06
C TYR A 592 -1.23 2.63 10.81
N LYS A 593 -0.56 2.05 9.83
CA LYS A 593 -1.21 1.47 8.64
C LYS A 593 -2.18 0.34 9.00
N ARG A 594 -1.89 -0.47 10.03
CA ARG A 594 -2.83 -1.47 10.56
C ARG A 594 -4.08 -0.82 11.12
N ALA A 595 -3.93 0.27 11.88
CA ALA A 595 -5.04 1.02 12.42
C ALA A 595 -5.91 1.64 11.30
N GLN A 596 -5.28 2.22 10.27
CA GLN A 596 -5.98 2.73 9.08
C GLN A 596 -6.72 1.62 8.31
N ALA A 597 -6.09 0.45 8.12
CA ALA A 597 -6.75 -0.69 7.48
C ALA A 597 -7.98 -1.17 8.27
N ARG A 598 -7.90 -1.22 9.60
CA ARG A 598 -9.06 -1.54 10.45
C ARG A 598 -10.15 -0.48 10.32
N PHE A 599 -9.79 0.79 10.27
CA PHE A 599 -10.73 1.89 10.16
C PHE A 599 -11.54 1.79 8.86
N TRP A 600 -10.88 1.57 7.73
CA TRP A 600 -11.56 1.43 6.45
C TRP A 600 -12.42 0.17 6.35
N ALA A 601 -11.96 -0.96 6.88
CA ALA A 601 -12.77 -2.18 6.94
C ALA A 601 -14.03 -1.99 7.82
N ASP A 602 -13.90 -1.30 8.96
CA ASP A 602 -15.03 -0.95 9.83
C ASP A 602 -16.01 0.00 9.13
N TYR A 603 -15.49 1.01 8.41
CA TYR A 603 -16.30 1.90 7.58
C TYR A 603 -17.10 1.13 6.52
N ILE A 604 -16.45 0.20 5.81
CA ILE A 604 -17.10 -0.65 4.80
C ILE A 604 -18.23 -1.47 5.44
N ASP A 605 -17.93 -2.12 6.57
CA ASP A 605 -18.87 -3.01 7.25
C ASP A 605 -20.12 -2.26 7.71
N LYS A 606 -19.94 -1.07 8.29
CA LYS A 606 -21.03 -0.24 8.81
C LYS A 606 -21.81 0.55 7.75
N LYS A 607 -21.19 0.86 6.60
CA LYS A 607 -21.77 1.80 5.62
C LYS A 607 -22.22 1.14 4.32
N VAL A 608 -21.40 0.28 3.74
CA VAL A 608 -21.66 -0.25 2.38
C VAL A 608 -22.82 -1.25 2.41
N TYR A 609 -22.86 -2.15 3.41
CA TYR A 609 -23.92 -3.15 3.51
C TYR A 609 -25.31 -2.53 3.70
N ASP A 610 -25.47 -1.75 4.77
CA ASP A 610 -26.79 -1.26 5.18
C ASP A 610 -27.40 -0.31 4.15
N CYS A 611 -26.58 0.54 3.56
CA CYS A 611 -27.02 1.48 2.54
C CYS A 611 -27.29 0.78 1.20
N GLY A 612 -26.38 -0.10 0.75
CA GLY A 612 -26.55 -0.90 -0.47
C GLY A 612 -27.78 -1.79 -0.42
N ARG A 613 -28.07 -2.43 0.73
CA ARG A 613 -29.29 -3.22 0.91
C ARG A 613 -30.57 -2.40 0.69
N LYS A 614 -30.60 -1.16 1.19
CA LYS A 614 -31.77 -0.29 1.05
C LYS A 614 -32.04 0.09 -0.41
N THR A 615 -31.02 0.19 -1.27
CA THR A 615 -31.23 0.59 -2.68
C THR A 615 -32.06 -0.42 -3.48
N TRP A 616 -32.12 -1.68 -3.07
CA TRP A 616 -32.95 -2.70 -3.73
C TRP A 616 -34.15 -3.18 -2.89
N SER A 617 -34.10 -3.03 -1.55
CA SER A 617 -35.17 -3.51 -0.65
C SER A 617 -36.28 -2.48 -0.35
N THR A 618 -36.09 -1.20 -0.70
CA THR A 618 -37.08 -0.12 -0.45
C THR A 618 -37.59 0.49 -1.77
N LYS A 619 -38.59 1.37 -1.71
CA LYS A 619 -39.20 2.02 -2.88
C LYS A 619 -39.48 3.50 -2.61
N GLY A 620 -39.58 4.32 -3.67
CA GLY A 620 -39.98 5.71 -3.58
C GLY A 620 -38.89 6.60 -2.97
N GLU A 621 -39.28 7.57 -2.13
CA GLU A 621 -38.37 8.55 -1.53
C GLU A 621 -37.25 7.90 -0.69
N GLU A 622 -37.57 6.81 0.02
CA GLU A 622 -36.58 6.08 0.84
C GLU A 622 -35.50 5.42 -0.04
N GLN A 623 -35.88 4.91 -1.21
CA GLN A 623 -34.96 4.29 -2.16
C GLN A 623 -34.04 5.35 -2.79
N GLU A 624 -34.59 6.50 -3.17
CA GLU A 624 -33.82 7.61 -3.74
C GLU A 624 -32.87 8.24 -2.71
N ALA A 625 -33.29 8.35 -1.45
CA ALA A 625 -32.42 8.79 -0.36
C ALA A 625 -31.27 7.80 -0.12
N ALA A 626 -31.57 6.49 -0.06
CA ALA A 626 -30.57 5.44 0.08
C ALA A 626 -29.59 5.42 -1.09
N LYS A 627 -30.07 5.60 -2.33
CA LYS A 627 -29.22 5.69 -3.52
C LYS A 627 -28.22 6.86 -3.43
N LYS A 628 -28.69 8.06 -3.06
CA LYS A 628 -27.82 9.22 -2.89
C LYS A 628 -26.78 8.98 -1.81
N GLU A 629 -27.20 8.47 -0.65
CA GLU A 629 -26.29 8.14 0.45
C GLU A 629 -25.26 7.07 0.03
N PHE A 630 -25.68 6.05 -0.70
CA PHE A 630 -24.81 4.97 -1.16
C PHE A 630 -23.73 5.49 -2.13
N ILE A 631 -24.10 6.36 -3.07
CA ILE A 631 -23.14 7.00 -3.99
C ILE A 631 -22.11 7.82 -3.20
N GLU A 632 -22.53 8.60 -2.21
CA GLU A 632 -21.59 9.37 -1.39
C GLU A 632 -20.66 8.48 -0.57
N ILE A 633 -21.15 7.36 -0.03
CA ILE A 633 -20.31 6.35 0.64
C ILE A 633 -19.26 5.78 -0.32
N LEU A 634 -19.66 5.45 -1.55
CA LEU A 634 -18.73 4.93 -2.56
C LEU A 634 -17.73 6.00 -3.02
N LYS A 635 -18.12 7.28 -3.09
CA LYS A 635 -17.20 8.40 -3.39
C LYS A 635 -16.16 8.58 -2.29
N VAL A 636 -16.52 8.38 -1.02
CA VAL A 636 -15.55 8.38 0.09
C VAL A 636 -14.55 7.23 -0.08
N LEU A 637 -15.02 6.03 -0.44
CA LEU A 637 -14.15 4.88 -0.69
C LEU A 637 -13.30 5.06 -1.96
N GLU A 638 -13.83 5.68 -3.00
CA GLU A 638 -13.09 6.00 -4.21
C GLU A 638 -12.03 7.08 -3.96
N ALA A 639 -12.33 8.09 -3.15
CA ALA A 639 -11.36 9.10 -2.75
C ALA A 639 -10.23 8.49 -1.92
N GLU A 640 -10.56 7.55 -1.01
CA GLU A 640 -9.55 6.81 -0.26
C GLU A 640 -8.73 5.89 -1.17
N LEU A 641 -9.38 5.14 -2.06
CA LEU A 641 -8.71 4.27 -3.03
C LEU A 641 -7.78 5.11 -3.92
N GLY A 642 -8.23 6.29 -4.33
CA GLY A 642 -7.50 7.17 -5.22
C GLY A 642 -7.15 6.44 -6.51
N ASP A 643 -5.86 6.44 -6.84
CA ASP A 643 -5.32 5.68 -7.98
C ASP A 643 -4.69 4.34 -7.55
N LYS A 644 -4.67 4.01 -6.25
CA LYS A 644 -4.00 2.82 -5.73
C LYS A 644 -4.60 1.53 -6.34
N PRO A 645 -3.80 0.50 -6.65
CA PRO A 645 -4.31 -0.77 -7.15
C PRO A 645 -5.04 -1.57 -6.07
N TYR A 646 -4.80 -1.27 -4.79
CA TYR A 646 -5.48 -1.87 -3.65
C TYR A 646 -5.67 -0.80 -2.56
N PHE A 647 -6.63 -1.01 -1.67
CA PHE A 647 -6.75 -0.15 -0.49
C PHE A 647 -5.51 -0.25 0.42
N GLY A 648 -4.80 -1.37 0.39
CA GLY A 648 -3.48 -1.55 1.02
C GLY A 648 -2.31 -0.83 0.33
N GLY A 649 -2.54 -0.07 -0.75
CA GLY A 649 -1.49 0.49 -1.60
C GLY A 649 -1.16 -0.47 -2.74
N ASP A 650 0.08 -0.94 -2.80
CA ASP A 650 0.57 -1.78 -3.90
C ASP A 650 0.23 -3.27 -3.76
N SER A 651 -0.23 -3.68 -2.58
CA SER A 651 -0.51 -5.08 -2.25
C SER A 651 -1.97 -5.27 -1.85
N PHE A 652 -2.56 -6.34 -2.37
CA PHE A 652 -3.86 -6.83 -1.92
C PHE A 652 -3.83 -7.06 -0.40
N GLY A 653 -4.78 -6.49 0.33
CA GLY A 653 -4.74 -6.51 1.78
C GLY A 653 -6.11 -6.56 2.44
N TYR A 654 -6.11 -6.35 3.76
CA TYR A 654 -7.26 -6.51 4.66
C TYR A 654 -8.51 -5.76 4.21
N VAL A 655 -8.36 -4.52 3.75
CA VAL A 655 -9.49 -3.67 3.30
C VAL A 655 -10.06 -4.19 1.97
N ASP A 656 -9.21 -4.65 1.06
CA ASP A 656 -9.64 -5.22 -0.22
C ASP A 656 -10.44 -6.51 0.00
N VAL A 657 -9.95 -7.38 0.88
CA VAL A 657 -10.68 -8.59 1.30
C VAL A 657 -12.02 -8.21 1.92
N ALA A 658 -12.05 -7.19 2.78
CA ALA A 658 -13.28 -6.73 3.43
C ALA A 658 -14.33 -6.21 2.44
N LEU A 659 -13.91 -5.70 1.28
CA LEU A 659 -14.79 -5.03 0.31
C LEU A 659 -15.14 -5.88 -0.92
N ILE A 660 -14.25 -6.73 -1.40
CA ILE A 660 -14.44 -7.43 -2.69
C ILE A 660 -15.68 -8.33 -2.71
N GLY A 661 -16.09 -8.86 -1.56
CA GLY A 661 -17.33 -9.61 -1.41
C GLY A 661 -18.60 -8.80 -1.70
N PHE A 662 -18.54 -7.47 -1.65
CA PHE A 662 -19.67 -6.59 -1.96
C PHE A 662 -19.86 -6.38 -3.46
N TYR A 663 -18.77 -6.50 -4.24
CA TYR A 663 -18.80 -6.23 -5.67
C TYR A 663 -19.79 -7.12 -6.44
N CYS A 664 -19.94 -8.39 -6.03
CA CYS A 664 -20.87 -9.32 -6.68
C CYS A 664 -22.35 -8.92 -6.52
N TRP A 665 -22.68 -7.97 -5.65
CA TRP A 665 -24.03 -7.45 -5.44
C TRP A 665 -24.27 -6.09 -6.11
N PHE A 666 -23.24 -5.45 -6.66
CA PHE A 666 -23.36 -4.10 -7.24
C PHE A 666 -24.27 -4.06 -8.46
N ASP A 667 -24.23 -5.08 -9.31
CA ASP A 667 -25.14 -5.20 -10.46
C ASP A 667 -26.62 -5.24 -10.02
N ALA A 668 -26.92 -5.94 -8.92
CA ALA A 668 -28.26 -5.94 -8.34
C ALA A 668 -28.63 -4.54 -7.82
N TYR A 669 -27.72 -3.85 -7.14
CA TYR A 669 -27.96 -2.50 -6.65
C TYR A 669 -28.21 -1.50 -7.79
N GLU A 670 -27.39 -1.54 -8.85
CA GLU A 670 -27.55 -0.70 -10.06
C GLU A 670 -28.88 -0.98 -10.77
N THR A 671 -29.22 -2.25 -10.93
CA THR A 671 -30.44 -2.70 -11.61
C THR A 671 -31.70 -2.23 -10.88
N TYR A 672 -31.80 -2.51 -9.58
CA TYR A 672 -32.99 -2.18 -8.80
C TYR A 672 -33.06 -0.71 -8.39
N GLY A 673 -31.90 -0.09 -8.12
CA GLY A 673 -31.77 1.32 -7.77
C GLY A 673 -31.76 2.27 -8.98
N LYS A 674 -31.68 1.73 -10.21
CA LYS A 674 -31.68 2.49 -11.48
C LYS A 674 -30.61 3.59 -11.48
N PHE A 675 -29.35 3.19 -11.30
CA PHE A 675 -28.19 4.07 -11.37
C PHE A 675 -26.96 3.30 -11.83
N SER A 676 -25.89 4.03 -12.14
CA SER A 676 -24.60 3.42 -12.48
C SER A 676 -23.56 3.86 -11.45
N ILE A 677 -23.02 2.90 -10.72
CA ILE A 677 -21.87 3.06 -9.84
C ILE A 677 -20.65 3.39 -10.70
N GLU A 678 -20.48 2.78 -11.88
CA GLU A 678 -19.33 3.09 -12.76
C GLU A 678 -19.33 4.53 -13.26
N ALA A 679 -20.51 5.11 -13.51
CA ALA A 679 -20.61 6.52 -13.90
C ALA A 679 -20.24 7.49 -12.77
N GLU A 680 -20.57 7.14 -11.52
CA GLU A 680 -20.32 7.98 -10.35
C GLU A 680 -18.94 7.74 -9.73
N CYS A 681 -18.46 6.49 -9.77
CA CYS A 681 -17.25 5.99 -9.14
C CYS A 681 -16.44 5.06 -10.06
N PRO A 682 -15.90 5.57 -11.17
CA PRO A 682 -15.22 4.76 -12.20
C PRO A 682 -13.95 4.06 -11.71
N LYS A 683 -13.14 4.71 -10.85
CA LYS A 683 -11.88 4.13 -10.34
C LYS A 683 -12.18 2.98 -9.38
N PHE A 684 -13.22 3.15 -8.57
CA PHE A 684 -13.71 2.12 -7.67
C PHE A 684 -14.16 0.86 -8.42
N ILE A 685 -14.96 1.02 -9.49
CA ILE A 685 -15.38 -0.11 -10.32
C ILE A 685 -14.19 -0.73 -11.07
N ALA A 686 -13.23 0.07 -11.55
CA ALA A 686 -12.02 -0.45 -12.18
C ALA A 686 -11.19 -1.31 -11.21
N TRP A 687 -11.07 -0.90 -9.94
CA TRP A 687 -10.45 -1.71 -8.89
C TRP A 687 -11.16 -3.04 -8.69
N ALA A 688 -12.49 -3.01 -8.60
CA ALA A 688 -13.27 -4.22 -8.37
C ALA A 688 -13.19 -5.19 -9.55
N LYS A 689 -13.28 -4.68 -10.79
CA LYS A 689 -13.13 -5.48 -12.03
C LYS A 689 -11.76 -6.15 -12.11
N ARG A 690 -10.69 -5.43 -11.79
CA ARG A 690 -9.31 -5.97 -11.76
C ARG A 690 -9.21 -7.13 -10.77
N LEU A 691 -9.61 -6.90 -9.52
CA LEU A 691 -9.57 -7.93 -8.48
C LEU A 691 -10.41 -9.16 -8.80
N TYR A 692 -11.59 -8.94 -9.37
CA TYR A 692 -12.47 -10.03 -9.78
C TYR A 692 -11.89 -10.85 -10.94
N THR A 693 -11.07 -10.24 -11.80
CA THR A 693 -10.40 -10.93 -12.91
C THR A 693 -9.14 -11.67 -12.45
N ASP A 694 -8.35 -11.06 -11.57
CA ASP A 694 -7.05 -11.59 -11.12
C ASP A 694 -7.18 -12.66 -10.03
N VAL A 695 -8.20 -12.57 -9.17
CA VAL A 695 -8.36 -13.46 -7.99
C VAL A 695 -9.40 -14.57 -8.23
N TYR A 696 -10.30 -14.43 -9.22
CA TYR A 696 -11.54 -15.21 -9.30
C TYR A 696 -11.91 -15.87 -10.64
N PRO A 697 -11.08 -16.76 -11.22
CA PRO A 697 -11.58 -17.83 -12.09
C PRO A 697 -12.59 -18.78 -11.40
N LEU A 698 -12.76 -18.69 -10.08
CA LEU A 698 -13.52 -19.63 -9.24
C LEU A 698 -14.99 -19.25 -8.92
N THR A 699 -15.53 -18.15 -9.46
CA THR A 699 -16.98 -17.81 -9.33
C THR A 699 -17.68 -17.64 -10.68
N HIS A 700 -17.35 -18.53 -11.62
CA HIS A 700 -17.86 -18.53 -12.99
C HIS A 700 -19.39 -18.73 -13.15
N PHE A 701 -20.15 -18.88 -12.05
CA PHE A 701 -21.59 -19.16 -12.11
C PHE A 701 -22.50 -17.93 -12.17
N PHE A 702 -22.11 -16.76 -11.64
CA PHE A 702 -22.94 -15.55 -11.78
C PHE A 702 -22.71 -14.83 -13.13
N HIS A 703 -21.49 -14.93 -13.66
CA HIS A 703 -21.10 -14.29 -14.92
C HIS A 703 -21.72 -14.98 -16.15
N ILE A 704 -21.94 -16.30 -16.13
CA ILE A 704 -22.61 -17.03 -17.23
C ILE A 704 -24.09 -16.67 -17.36
N TYR A 705 -24.78 -16.33 -16.27
CA TYR A 705 -26.20 -15.93 -16.33
C TYR A 705 -26.38 -14.55 -16.99
N LEU A 706 -25.45 -13.62 -16.72
CA LEU A 706 -25.49 -12.24 -17.24
C LEU A 706 -24.91 -12.08 -18.65
N LEU A 707 -23.96 -12.92 -19.07
CA LEU A 707 -23.38 -12.88 -20.43
C LEU A 707 -24.31 -13.35 -21.56
N SER A 708 -25.55 -13.75 -21.24
CA SER A 708 -26.57 -14.01 -22.25
C SER A 708 -27.07 -12.74 -22.96
N HIS A 709 -26.74 -11.54 -22.46
CA HIS A 709 -27.19 -10.28 -23.04
C HIS A 709 -26.08 -9.21 -23.02
N HIS A 710 -25.17 -9.26 -24.00
CA HIS A 710 -24.65 -8.13 -24.78
C HIS A 710 -23.28 -8.46 -25.39
N SER A 711 -23.22 -8.41 -26.71
CA SER A 711 -22.03 -8.53 -27.54
C SER A 711 -21.21 -7.24 -27.54
N PHE A 712 -19.89 -7.30 -27.32
CA PHE A 712 -18.88 -6.69 -28.23
C PHE A 712 -17.42 -7.04 -27.85
N VAL A 713 -16.69 -7.47 -28.89
CA VAL A 713 -15.23 -7.36 -29.16
C VAL A 713 -14.23 -8.13 -28.29
N LYS A 714 -13.73 -9.22 -28.88
CA LYS A 714 -12.43 -9.83 -28.62
C LYS A 714 -11.29 -8.87 -28.97
N LYS A 715 -10.27 -8.76 -28.12
CA LYS A 715 -8.90 -8.42 -28.53
C LYS A 715 -8.00 -9.61 -28.23
N SER A 716 -7.33 -10.08 -29.28
CA SER A 716 -6.36 -11.17 -29.26
C SER A 716 -5.09 -10.77 -28.54
N ALA A 717 -4.47 -11.72 -27.84
CA ALA A 717 -3.09 -11.65 -27.42
C ALA A 717 -2.18 -11.44 -28.66
N MET A 718 -1.36 -10.39 -28.67
CA MET A 718 -0.28 -10.23 -29.67
C MET A 718 1.02 -10.83 -29.13
N ALA A 719 1.79 -11.40 -30.04
CA ALA A 719 3.12 -11.95 -29.82
C ALA A 719 4.15 -10.86 -29.47
N ASP A 720 5.26 -11.28 -28.86
CA ASP A 720 6.37 -10.47 -28.33
C ASP A 720 7.10 -9.68 -29.44
N GLU A 721 6.61 -8.49 -29.80
CA GLU A 721 7.12 -7.66 -30.90
C GLU A 721 8.19 -6.66 -30.40
N VAL A 722 9.38 -6.68 -31.01
CA VAL A 722 10.49 -5.76 -30.70
C VAL A 722 10.91 -5.00 -31.95
N ILE A 723 10.84 -3.66 -31.91
CA ILE A 723 11.25 -2.75 -32.99
C ILE A 723 12.32 -1.80 -32.46
N LEU A 724 13.39 -1.56 -33.22
CA LEU A 724 14.42 -0.56 -32.90
C LEU A 724 14.45 0.53 -33.97
N LEU A 725 14.10 1.76 -33.58
CA LEU A 725 14.27 2.96 -34.40
C LEU A 725 15.67 3.52 -34.16
N ASP A 726 16.46 3.65 -35.22
CA ASP A 726 17.86 4.05 -35.11
C ASP A 726 18.43 4.51 -36.46
N PHE A 727 19.68 4.98 -36.48
CA PHE A 727 20.40 5.41 -37.66
C PHE A 727 21.75 4.70 -37.71
N TRP A 728 22.13 4.14 -38.87
CA TRP A 728 23.27 3.20 -38.95
C TRP A 728 24.62 3.67 -38.33
N PRO A 729 25.06 4.95 -38.40
CA PRO A 729 26.32 5.40 -37.80
C PRO A 729 26.15 5.90 -36.36
N SER A 730 24.93 5.83 -35.78
CA SER A 730 24.65 6.23 -34.41
C SER A 730 25.38 5.33 -33.40
N MET A 731 26.38 5.87 -32.70
CA MET A 731 27.07 5.16 -31.61
C MET A 731 26.13 4.80 -30.45
N PHE A 732 25.06 5.57 -30.26
CA PHE A 732 24.05 5.32 -29.24
C PHE A 732 23.16 4.14 -29.62
N GLY A 733 22.80 4.05 -30.90
CA GLY A 733 22.02 2.96 -31.46
C GLY A 733 22.76 1.63 -31.56
N MET A 734 24.07 1.69 -31.84
CA MET A 734 24.97 0.54 -31.79
C MET A 734 24.90 -0.18 -30.44
N ARG A 735 24.70 0.54 -29.32
CA ARG A 735 24.55 -0.06 -27.99
C ARG A 735 23.36 -1.02 -27.94
N ALA A 736 22.20 -0.58 -28.43
CA ALA A 736 20.99 -1.39 -28.46
C ALA A 736 21.13 -2.59 -29.40
N ARG A 737 21.71 -2.39 -30.59
CA ARG A 737 21.94 -3.46 -31.57
C ARG A 737 22.89 -4.54 -31.03
N ILE A 738 24.00 -4.14 -30.40
CA ILE A 738 24.94 -5.08 -29.76
C ILE A 738 24.23 -5.84 -28.65
N ALA A 739 23.53 -5.14 -27.75
CA ALA A 739 22.87 -5.77 -26.61
C ALA A 739 21.78 -6.76 -27.04
N LEU A 740 20.91 -6.40 -27.98
CA LEU A 740 19.89 -7.31 -28.52
C LEU A 740 20.53 -8.55 -29.16
N THR A 741 21.66 -8.38 -29.85
CA THR A 741 22.40 -9.49 -30.47
C THR A 741 23.05 -10.39 -29.42
N GLU A 742 23.69 -9.83 -28.39
CA GLU A 742 24.25 -10.58 -27.25
C GLU A 742 23.17 -11.36 -26.49
N LYS A 743 21.95 -10.83 -26.42
CA LYS A 743 20.80 -11.51 -25.80
C LYS A 743 20.08 -12.49 -26.73
N GLY A 744 20.46 -12.57 -28.00
CA GLY A 744 19.77 -13.42 -28.99
C GLY A 744 18.33 -12.97 -29.30
N VAL A 745 17.99 -11.71 -29.04
CA VAL A 745 16.65 -11.15 -29.23
C VAL A 745 16.48 -10.78 -30.70
N LYS A 746 15.44 -11.30 -31.34
CA LYS A 746 15.05 -10.88 -32.69
C LYS A 746 14.31 -9.56 -32.62
N TYR A 747 14.65 -8.63 -33.51
CA TYR A 747 14.01 -7.32 -33.59
C TYR A 747 13.91 -6.85 -35.03
N GLU A 748 12.94 -5.98 -35.29
CA GLU A 748 12.85 -5.21 -36.54
C GLU A 748 13.70 -3.94 -36.43
N TYR A 749 14.67 -3.76 -37.32
CA TYR A 749 15.44 -2.51 -37.42
C TYR A 749 14.77 -1.56 -38.40
N ARG A 750 14.52 -0.32 -37.98
CA ARG A 750 14.02 0.76 -38.84
C ARG A 750 15.00 1.92 -38.84
N ASP A 751 15.54 2.22 -40.02
CA ASP A 751 16.44 3.36 -40.22
C ASP A 751 15.65 4.68 -40.17
N GLU A 752 16.16 5.66 -39.43
CA GLU A 752 15.56 6.98 -39.23
C GLU A 752 16.41 8.09 -39.85
N ASP A 753 15.76 9.04 -40.53
CA ASP A 753 16.39 10.27 -40.99
C ASP A 753 16.40 11.31 -39.87
N LEU A 754 17.58 11.80 -39.49
CA LEU A 754 17.75 12.75 -38.39
C LEU A 754 17.27 14.17 -38.72
N ARG A 755 17.03 14.48 -40.00
CA ARG A 755 16.51 15.76 -40.49
C ARG A 755 15.01 15.67 -40.75
N ASP A 756 14.58 14.62 -41.43
CA ASP A 756 13.17 14.34 -41.71
C ASP A 756 12.67 13.19 -40.83
N LYS A 757 12.41 13.51 -39.56
CA LYS A 757 12.10 12.51 -38.53
C LYS A 757 10.76 11.85 -38.82
N SER A 758 10.71 10.53 -38.72
CA SER A 758 9.47 9.81 -38.99
C SER A 758 8.34 10.19 -38.01
N PRO A 759 7.06 10.13 -38.44
CA PRO A 759 5.94 10.30 -37.52
C PRO A 759 5.97 9.29 -36.36
N LEU A 760 6.55 8.11 -36.57
CA LEU A 760 6.69 7.09 -35.54
C LEU A 760 7.71 7.49 -34.47
N LEU A 761 8.88 8.02 -34.85
CA LEU A 761 9.87 8.56 -33.92
C LEU A 761 9.29 9.70 -33.09
N LEU A 762 8.60 10.64 -33.74
CA LEU A 762 7.97 11.77 -33.05
C LEU A 762 6.86 11.34 -32.10
N LYS A 763 6.14 10.25 -32.42
CA LYS A 763 5.12 9.67 -31.55
C LYS A 763 5.72 8.90 -30.37
N MET A 764 6.79 8.14 -30.60
CA MET A 764 7.37 7.23 -29.60
C MET A 764 8.39 7.91 -28.69
N ASN A 765 8.99 9.02 -29.12
CA ASN A 765 9.83 9.89 -28.29
C ASN A 765 9.46 11.36 -28.50
N PRO A 766 8.28 11.80 -28.00
CA PRO A 766 7.78 13.16 -28.24
C PRO A 766 8.63 14.24 -27.56
N ILE A 767 9.30 13.89 -26.45
CA ILE A 767 10.09 14.82 -25.64
C ILE A 767 11.43 15.12 -26.33
N HIS A 768 12.26 14.10 -26.54
CA HIS A 768 13.60 14.31 -27.09
C HIS A 768 13.63 14.25 -28.61
N LYS A 769 12.68 13.54 -29.23
CA LYS A 769 12.63 13.34 -30.69
C LYS A 769 13.97 12.79 -31.20
N LYS A 770 14.64 11.97 -30.39
CA LYS A 770 15.99 11.42 -30.63
C LYS A 770 15.93 9.90 -30.71
N ILE A 771 16.89 9.35 -31.43
CA ILE A 771 17.19 7.92 -31.50
C ILE A 771 18.33 7.56 -30.52
N PRO A 772 18.49 6.28 -30.15
CA PRO A 772 17.61 5.16 -30.46
C PRO A 772 16.30 5.17 -29.66
N VAL A 773 15.28 4.50 -30.21
CA VAL A 773 14.04 4.16 -29.49
C VAL A 773 13.75 2.67 -29.66
N LEU A 774 13.72 1.94 -28.55
CA LEU A 774 13.32 0.54 -28.52
C LEU A 774 11.82 0.44 -28.22
N ILE A 775 11.03 -0.10 -29.12
CA ILE A 775 9.60 -0.33 -28.93
C ILE A 775 9.40 -1.81 -28.65
N HIS A 776 8.94 -2.15 -27.45
CA HIS A 776 8.66 -3.51 -27.03
C HIS A 776 7.17 -3.65 -26.73
N ASN A 777 6.46 -4.48 -27.50
CA ASN A 777 5.01 -4.68 -27.40
C ASN A 777 4.22 -3.35 -27.44
N GLY A 778 4.62 -2.47 -28.37
CA GLY A 778 4.03 -1.14 -28.56
C GLY A 778 4.42 -0.09 -27.51
N LYS A 779 5.28 -0.43 -26.53
CA LYS A 779 5.74 0.48 -25.48
C LYS A 779 7.16 1.00 -25.77
N PRO A 780 7.40 2.32 -25.83
CA PRO A 780 8.71 2.88 -26.16
C PRO A 780 9.63 3.02 -24.95
N VAL A 781 10.88 2.59 -25.10
CA VAL A 781 12.00 2.83 -24.19
C VAL A 781 13.02 3.70 -24.92
N CYS A 782 13.33 4.86 -24.34
CA CYS A 782 14.19 5.89 -24.93
C CYS A 782 15.48 6.04 -24.11
N GLU A 783 16.48 6.72 -24.69
CA GLU A 783 17.83 6.91 -24.16
C GLU A 783 18.67 5.63 -24.13
N SER A 784 19.82 5.65 -24.81
CA SER A 784 20.56 4.42 -25.11
C SER A 784 21.06 3.64 -23.89
N LEU A 785 21.46 4.32 -22.81
CA LEU A 785 21.88 3.65 -21.56
C LEU A 785 20.69 3.10 -20.76
N VAL A 786 19.51 3.73 -20.87
CA VAL A 786 18.27 3.21 -20.28
C VAL A 786 17.77 2.01 -21.08
N ILE A 787 17.82 2.07 -22.41
CA ILE A 787 17.55 0.93 -23.31
C ILE A 787 18.48 -0.25 -22.99
N LEU A 788 19.77 0.01 -22.80
CA LEU A 788 20.75 -1.02 -22.47
C LEU A 788 20.43 -1.73 -21.14
N GLN A 789 20.06 -0.97 -20.11
CA GLN A 789 19.61 -1.53 -18.83
C GLN A 789 18.29 -2.31 -18.98
N TYR A 790 17.34 -1.78 -19.75
CA TYR A 790 16.06 -2.45 -20.01
C TYR A 790 16.26 -3.79 -20.72
N ILE A 791 17.12 -3.85 -21.75
CA ILE A 791 17.45 -5.10 -22.46
C ILE A 791 18.07 -6.12 -21.49
N ASP A 792 18.98 -5.68 -20.63
CA ASP A 792 19.66 -6.57 -19.67
C ASP A 792 18.69 -7.14 -18.61
N GLU A 793 17.72 -6.32 -18.16
CA GLU A 793 16.71 -6.71 -17.17
C GLU A 793 15.58 -7.57 -17.75
N VAL A 794 15.13 -7.32 -18.99
CA VAL A 794 14.00 -8.03 -19.62
C VAL A 794 14.40 -9.40 -20.15
N TRP A 795 15.61 -9.53 -20.67
CA TRP A 795 16.14 -10.80 -21.19
C TRP A 795 17.35 -11.25 -20.34
N PRO A 796 17.11 -11.71 -19.08
CA PRO A 796 18.15 -12.28 -18.25
C PRO A 796 18.57 -13.65 -18.82
N GLY A 797 19.63 -13.67 -19.61
CA GLY A 797 20.16 -14.85 -20.30
C GLY A 797 21.67 -15.03 -20.13
N ASN A 798 22.28 -15.87 -20.97
CA ASN A 798 23.67 -16.35 -20.85
C ASN A 798 24.78 -15.28 -20.91
N SER A 799 24.45 -14.01 -21.15
CA SER A 799 25.40 -12.91 -21.26
C SER A 799 24.88 -11.69 -20.47
N PRO A 800 24.99 -11.69 -19.13
CA PRO A 800 24.64 -10.54 -18.32
C PRO A 800 25.60 -9.38 -18.63
N LEU A 801 25.04 -8.19 -18.92
CA LEU A 801 25.84 -6.99 -19.21
C LEU A 801 26.23 -6.28 -17.91
N LEU A 802 25.35 -6.31 -16.91
CA LEU A 802 25.63 -5.80 -15.56
C LEU A 802 25.92 -6.95 -14.59
N SER A 803 26.82 -6.68 -13.64
CA SER A 803 27.12 -7.60 -12.54
C SER A 803 25.91 -7.77 -11.61
N SER A 804 25.82 -8.90 -10.91
CA SER A 804 24.85 -9.09 -9.82
C SER A 804 25.22 -8.30 -8.56
N ASP A 805 26.47 -7.88 -8.42
CA ASP A 805 26.94 -7.06 -7.29
C ASP A 805 26.51 -5.59 -7.46
N PRO A 806 25.73 -5.00 -6.52
CA PRO A 806 25.23 -3.63 -6.62
C PRO A 806 26.33 -2.58 -6.79
N TYR A 807 27.48 -2.78 -6.15
CA TYR A 807 28.60 -1.84 -6.24
C TYR A 807 29.21 -1.85 -7.65
N GLN A 808 29.46 -3.03 -8.21
CA GLN A 808 29.91 -3.15 -9.59
C GLN A 808 28.91 -2.59 -10.60
N ARG A 809 27.59 -2.73 -10.37
CA ARG A 809 26.57 -2.05 -11.20
C ARG A 809 26.67 -0.53 -11.13
N ALA A 810 26.85 0.02 -9.92
CA ALA A 810 27.00 1.46 -9.74
C ALA A 810 28.26 1.99 -10.45
N GLN A 811 29.38 1.27 -10.36
CA GLN A 811 30.61 1.61 -11.08
C GLN A 811 30.43 1.53 -12.61
N ALA A 812 29.75 0.50 -13.12
CA ALA A 812 29.46 0.37 -14.54
C ALA A 812 28.59 1.53 -15.07
N ARG A 813 27.56 1.93 -14.30
CA ARG A 813 26.72 3.10 -14.62
C ARG A 813 27.54 4.39 -14.61
N PHE A 814 28.43 4.55 -13.64
CA PHE A 814 29.28 5.74 -13.52
C PHE A 814 30.17 5.91 -14.75
N TRP A 815 30.85 4.84 -15.16
CA TRP A 815 31.71 4.88 -16.34
C TRP A 815 30.93 5.09 -17.64
N ALA A 816 29.76 4.47 -17.78
CA ALA A 816 28.89 4.70 -18.94
C ALA A 816 28.38 6.16 -19.01
N ASP A 817 28.02 6.75 -17.87
CA ASP A 817 27.63 8.16 -17.77
C ASP A 817 28.79 9.11 -18.06
N TYR A 818 30.00 8.79 -17.56
CA TYR A 818 31.23 9.51 -17.91
C TYR A 818 31.47 9.50 -19.42
N ILE A 819 31.30 8.35 -20.09
CA ILE A 819 31.43 8.22 -21.54
C ILE A 819 30.43 9.12 -22.28
N ASP A 820 29.16 9.10 -21.87
CA ASP A 820 28.11 9.92 -22.48
C ASP A 820 28.39 11.42 -22.33
N LYS A 821 28.82 11.85 -21.15
CA LYS A 821 29.07 13.27 -20.85
C LYS A 821 30.38 13.80 -21.43
N LYS A 822 31.38 12.95 -21.64
CA LYS A 822 32.74 13.39 -22.00
C LYS A 822 33.16 13.05 -23.42
N VAL A 823 32.94 11.81 -23.86
CA VAL A 823 33.52 11.32 -25.10
C VAL A 823 32.78 11.90 -26.32
N TYR A 824 31.45 11.95 -26.30
CA TYR A 824 30.67 12.37 -27.47
C TYR A 824 30.88 13.86 -27.83
N ASP A 825 30.66 14.76 -26.86
CA ASP A 825 30.73 16.20 -27.13
C ASP A 825 32.14 16.65 -27.52
N CYS A 826 33.15 16.10 -26.86
CA CYS A 826 34.54 16.40 -27.14
C CYS A 826 34.96 15.84 -28.52
N GLY A 827 34.62 14.58 -28.82
CA GLY A 827 34.84 13.96 -30.13
C GLY A 827 34.14 14.70 -31.27
N ARG A 828 32.91 15.19 -31.03
CA ARG A 828 32.15 15.99 -32.01
C ARG A 828 32.90 17.25 -32.40
N LYS A 829 33.43 17.98 -31.41
CA LYS A 829 34.17 19.24 -31.65
C LYS A 829 35.40 19.02 -32.53
N ILE A 830 36.11 17.90 -32.38
CA ILE A 830 37.30 17.60 -33.20
C ILE A 830 37.00 17.65 -34.70
N TRP A 831 35.85 17.13 -35.15
CA TRP A 831 35.51 17.17 -36.58
C TRP A 831 34.56 18.31 -36.94
N SER A 832 33.93 19.00 -35.98
CA SER A 832 32.96 20.06 -36.28
C SER A 832 33.51 21.48 -36.13
N THR A 833 34.73 21.68 -35.61
CA THR A 833 35.34 23.00 -35.40
C THR A 833 36.71 23.12 -36.09
N LYS A 834 37.33 24.30 -36.02
CA LYS A 834 38.66 24.62 -36.57
C LYS A 834 39.45 25.51 -35.59
N GLY A 835 40.78 25.54 -35.72
CA GLY A 835 41.64 26.46 -34.97
C GLY A 835 41.78 26.11 -33.49
N GLU A 836 41.83 27.12 -32.61
CA GLU A 836 42.09 26.94 -31.17
C GLU A 836 41.04 26.05 -30.48
N GLU A 837 39.76 26.16 -30.86
CA GLU A 837 38.69 25.33 -30.29
C GLU A 837 38.86 23.84 -30.64
N GLN A 838 39.32 23.55 -31.86
CA GLN A 838 39.58 22.19 -32.31
C GLN A 838 40.78 21.58 -31.58
N GLU A 839 41.87 22.35 -31.42
CA GLU A 839 43.07 21.92 -30.69
C GLU A 839 42.80 21.74 -29.19
N ALA A 840 41.97 22.60 -28.59
CA ALA A 840 41.53 22.43 -27.21
C ALA A 840 40.70 21.15 -27.04
N ALA A 841 39.73 20.90 -27.95
CA ALA A 841 38.94 19.68 -27.94
C ALA A 841 39.80 18.43 -28.13
N LYS A 842 40.77 18.46 -29.05
CA LYS A 842 41.73 17.37 -29.25
C LYS A 842 42.50 17.03 -27.96
N LYS A 843 43.07 18.03 -27.29
CA LYS A 843 43.81 17.83 -26.04
C LYS A 843 42.91 17.24 -24.96
N GLU A 844 41.71 17.80 -24.79
CA GLU A 844 40.73 17.28 -23.84
C GLU A 844 40.31 15.84 -24.16
N TYR A 845 40.11 15.50 -25.43
CA TYR A 845 39.72 14.17 -25.88
C TYR A 845 40.78 13.11 -25.55
N ILE A 846 42.06 13.44 -25.79
CA ILE A 846 43.19 12.56 -25.46
C ILE A 846 43.22 12.29 -23.96
N GLU A 847 43.05 13.32 -23.12
CA GLU A 847 43.02 13.14 -21.67
C GLU A 847 41.82 12.30 -21.20
N ILE A 848 40.65 12.48 -21.82
CA ILE A 848 39.47 11.62 -21.56
C ILE A 848 39.77 10.16 -21.89
N LEU A 849 40.42 9.88 -23.03
CA LEU A 849 40.80 8.51 -23.40
C LEU A 849 41.85 7.91 -22.46
N LYS A 850 42.81 8.71 -22.00
CA LYS A 850 43.80 8.26 -21.00
C LYS A 850 43.16 7.89 -19.66
N VAL A 851 42.12 8.63 -19.24
CA VAL A 851 41.34 8.27 -18.05
C VAL A 851 40.64 6.92 -18.24
N LEU A 852 40.00 6.70 -19.40
CA LEU A 852 39.34 5.42 -19.70
C LEU A 852 40.33 4.27 -19.83
N GLU A 853 41.51 4.51 -20.40
CA GLU A 853 42.57 3.51 -20.50
C GLU A 853 43.17 3.16 -19.14
N ALA A 854 43.34 4.14 -18.25
CA ALA A 854 43.78 3.91 -16.88
C ALA A 854 42.76 3.06 -16.11
N GLU A 855 41.46 3.33 -16.28
CA GLU A 855 40.40 2.50 -15.71
C GLU A 855 40.39 1.08 -16.28
N LEU A 856 40.57 0.93 -17.59
CA LEU A 856 40.68 -0.38 -18.22
C LEU A 856 41.85 -1.18 -17.62
N GLY A 857 43.01 -0.53 -17.41
CA GLY A 857 44.19 -1.14 -16.82
C GLY A 857 44.66 -2.36 -17.62
N GLU A 858 44.77 -3.50 -16.95
CA GLU A 858 45.11 -4.80 -17.56
C GLU A 858 43.88 -5.68 -17.82
N LYS A 859 42.67 -5.20 -17.51
CA LYS A 859 41.44 -5.98 -17.67
C LYS A 859 41.18 -6.23 -19.16
N PRO A 860 40.71 -7.43 -19.55
CA PRO A 860 40.38 -7.69 -20.94
C PRO A 860 39.17 -6.87 -21.42
N TYR A 861 38.26 -6.52 -20.50
CA TYR A 861 37.08 -5.70 -20.70
C TYR A 861 36.87 -4.75 -19.50
N PHE A 862 36.07 -3.71 -19.66
CA PHE A 862 35.72 -2.81 -18.55
C PHE A 862 34.91 -3.54 -17.46
N GLY A 863 34.15 -4.57 -17.84
CA GLY A 863 33.49 -5.51 -16.92
C GLY A 863 34.42 -6.50 -16.19
N GLY A 864 35.75 -6.36 -16.32
CA GLY A 864 36.72 -7.32 -15.81
C GLY A 864 37.00 -8.39 -16.85
N ASP A 865 36.74 -9.67 -16.51
CA ASP A 865 36.99 -10.80 -17.41
C ASP A 865 35.94 -10.94 -18.52
N ASN A 866 34.77 -10.32 -18.35
CA ASN A 866 33.63 -10.44 -19.25
C ASN A 866 33.31 -9.13 -19.97
N PHE A 867 32.92 -9.24 -21.23
CA PHE A 867 32.34 -8.14 -22.01
C PHE A 867 31.04 -7.69 -21.35
N GLY A 868 30.93 -6.41 -20.98
CA GLY A 868 29.83 -5.91 -20.16
C GLY A 868 29.30 -4.54 -20.56
N PHE A 869 28.51 -3.95 -19.66
CA PHE A 869 27.73 -2.72 -19.88
C PHE A 869 28.57 -1.54 -20.38
N VAL A 870 29.73 -1.29 -19.77
CA VAL A 870 30.63 -0.19 -20.15
C VAL A 870 31.26 -0.45 -21.52
N ASP A 871 31.59 -1.71 -21.83
CA ASP A 871 32.15 -2.06 -23.13
C ASP A 871 31.16 -1.78 -24.25
N VAL A 872 29.89 -2.17 -24.07
CA VAL A 872 28.79 -1.87 -25.01
C VAL A 872 28.57 -0.37 -25.13
N ALA A 873 28.61 0.38 -24.02
CA ALA A 873 28.45 1.83 -24.02
C ALA A 873 29.54 2.56 -24.84
N LEU A 874 30.77 2.04 -24.86
CA LEU A 874 31.94 2.69 -25.44
C LEU A 874 32.30 2.23 -26.85
N ILE A 875 32.10 0.95 -27.19
CA ILE A 875 32.68 0.38 -28.41
C ILE A 875 32.15 1.01 -29.70
N GLY A 876 30.91 1.55 -29.69
CA GLY A 876 30.35 2.25 -30.85
C GLY A 876 31.17 3.46 -31.32
N TYR A 877 31.96 4.07 -30.42
CA TYR A 877 32.83 5.21 -30.73
C TYR A 877 34.04 4.81 -31.59
N TYR A 878 34.45 3.54 -31.56
CA TYR A 878 35.58 3.05 -32.34
C TYR A 878 35.41 3.32 -33.84
N SER A 879 34.19 3.18 -34.36
CA SER A 879 33.89 3.45 -35.78
C SER A 879 34.12 4.92 -36.17
N TRP A 880 34.12 5.84 -35.20
CA TRP A 880 34.34 7.27 -35.43
C TRP A 880 35.79 7.69 -35.28
N PHE A 881 36.67 6.82 -34.78
CA PHE A 881 38.07 7.14 -34.54
C PHE A 881 38.79 7.58 -35.81
N SER A 882 38.54 6.92 -36.95
CA SER A 882 39.12 7.31 -38.23
C SER A 882 38.80 8.76 -38.61
N ALA A 883 37.58 9.23 -38.32
CA ALA A 883 37.21 10.62 -38.57
C ALA A 883 37.94 11.56 -37.58
N TYR A 884 37.99 11.22 -36.30
CA TYR A 884 38.68 12.04 -35.29
C TYR A 884 40.18 12.16 -35.57
N GLU A 885 40.85 11.07 -35.92
CA GLU A 885 42.27 11.05 -36.26
C GLU A 885 42.54 11.86 -37.54
N SER A 886 41.69 11.71 -38.57
CA SER A 886 41.85 12.42 -39.84
C SER A 886 41.68 13.94 -39.69
N TYR A 887 40.64 14.38 -38.96
CA TYR A 887 40.34 15.81 -38.82
C TYR A 887 41.10 16.49 -37.67
N GLY A 888 41.45 15.75 -36.61
CA GLY A 888 42.22 16.24 -35.48
C GLY A 888 43.74 16.06 -35.63
N ASN A 889 44.20 15.39 -36.69
CA ASN A 889 45.61 15.12 -36.98
C ASN A 889 46.38 14.56 -35.76
N PHE A 890 45.92 13.43 -35.24
CA PHE A 890 46.55 12.67 -34.16
C PHE A 890 46.26 11.18 -34.29
N SER A 891 46.97 10.36 -33.50
CA SER A 891 46.74 8.91 -33.46
C SER A 891 46.28 8.50 -32.07
N ILE A 892 45.12 7.86 -32.02
CA ILE A 892 44.56 7.32 -30.77
C ILE A 892 45.39 6.11 -30.33
N GLU A 893 45.90 5.29 -31.24
CA GLU A 893 46.76 4.14 -30.90
C GLU A 893 48.10 4.58 -30.28
N ALA A 894 48.65 5.71 -30.73
CA ALA A 894 49.88 6.25 -30.17
C ALA A 894 49.69 6.80 -28.74
N GLU A 895 48.55 7.44 -28.46
CA GLU A 895 48.24 8.00 -27.14
C GLU A 895 47.68 6.95 -26.17
N CYS A 896 46.88 6.00 -26.66
CA CYS A 896 46.15 5.01 -25.87
C CYS A 896 46.20 3.58 -26.48
N PRO A 897 47.34 2.88 -26.43
CA PRO A 897 47.54 1.59 -27.10
C PRO A 897 46.74 0.41 -26.51
N LYS A 898 46.53 0.36 -25.18
CA LYS A 898 45.71 -0.67 -24.52
C LYS A 898 44.24 -0.49 -24.87
N PHE A 899 43.81 0.76 -25.02
CA PHE A 899 42.47 1.09 -25.47
C PHE A 899 42.18 0.51 -26.85
N ILE A 900 43.11 0.67 -27.81
CA ILE A 900 42.97 0.07 -29.15
C ILE A 900 43.03 -1.46 -29.11
N THR A 901 43.85 -2.04 -28.23
CA THR A 901 43.90 -3.49 -28.01
C THR A 901 42.56 -4.03 -27.51
N TRP A 902 41.92 -3.33 -26.57
CA TRP A 902 40.55 -3.63 -26.12
C TRP A 902 39.53 -3.55 -27.26
N ALA A 903 39.57 -2.49 -28.08
CA ALA A 903 38.65 -2.35 -29.20
C ALA A 903 38.80 -3.49 -30.23
N LYS A 904 40.05 -3.88 -30.55
CA LYS A 904 40.36 -5.03 -31.41
C LYS A 904 39.81 -6.33 -30.82
N ARG A 905 39.87 -6.52 -29.49
CA ARG A 905 39.27 -7.68 -28.81
C ARG A 905 37.74 -7.65 -28.88
N CYS A 906 37.10 -6.50 -28.67
CA CYS A 906 35.65 -6.36 -28.81
C CYS A 906 35.18 -6.72 -30.23
N LEU A 907 35.93 -6.35 -31.27
CA LEU A 907 35.63 -6.68 -32.67
C LEU A 907 35.67 -8.19 -32.98
N GLN A 908 36.30 -9.01 -32.13
CA GLN A 908 36.26 -10.47 -32.30
C GLN A 908 34.88 -11.04 -31.96
N ARG A 909 34.02 -10.28 -31.28
CA ARG A 909 32.64 -10.68 -30.99
C ARG A 909 31.77 -10.46 -32.23
N GLU A 910 30.92 -11.44 -32.53
CA GLU A 910 29.99 -11.39 -33.66
C GLU A 910 28.99 -10.24 -33.53
N SER A 911 28.49 -9.99 -32.31
CA SER A 911 27.58 -8.89 -31.97
C SER A 911 28.15 -7.51 -32.32
N VAL A 912 29.45 -7.31 -32.09
CA VAL A 912 30.16 -6.05 -32.33
C VAL A 912 30.53 -5.93 -33.81
N SER A 913 31.19 -6.94 -34.38
CA SER A 913 31.64 -6.91 -35.78
C SER A 913 30.51 -6.78 -36.79
N LYS A 914 29.32 -7.34 -36.52
CA LYS A 914 28.13 -7.17 -37.37
C LYS A 914 27.45 -5.81 -37.21
N THR A 915 27.64 -5.15 -36.07
CA THR A 915 26.94 -3.91 -35.72
C THR A 915 27.70 -2.64 -36.12
N LEU A 916 29.03 -2.66 -35.97
CA LEU A 916 29.89 -1.50 -36.22
C LEU A 916 30.12 -1.29 -37.72
N PRO A 917 29.89 -0.08 -38.26
CA PRO A 917 30.25 0.23 -39.63
C PRO A 917 31.77 0.39 -39.80
N ASP A 918 32.25 0.24 -41.03
CA ASP A 918 33.63 0.55 -41.40
C ASP A 918 33.95 2.02 -41.09
N GLY A 919 35.08 2.28 -40.41
CA GLY A 919 35.51 3.62 -40.04
C GLY A 919 35.73 4.56 -41.23
N LYS A 920 36.11 4.05 -42.40
CA LYS A 920 36.21 4.84 -43.64
C LYS A 920 34.85 5.34 -44.08
N LYS A 921 33.82 4.50 -44.01
CA LYS A 921 32.43 4.87 -44.34
C LYS A 921 31.91 5.96 -43.40
N VAL A 922 32.29 5.92 -42.12
CA VAL A 922 31.97 6.99 -41.16
C VAL A 922 32.75 8.28 -41.49
N CYS A 923 34.01 8.18 -41.88
CA CYS A 923 34.81 9.34 -42.30
C CYS A 923 34.23 10.02 -43.56
N GLU A 924 33.79 9.24 -44.55
CA GLU A 924 33.08 9.74 -45.74
C GLU A 924 31.79 10.48 -45.35
N PHE A 925 31.00 9.90 -44.43
CA PHE A 925 29.80 10.55 -43.90
C PHE A 925 30.12 11.87 -43.20
N VAL A 926 31.19 11.93 -42.40
CA VAL A 926 31.64 13.15 -41.72
C VAL A 926 32.06 14.22 -42.74
N SER A 927 32.75 13.85 -43.83
CA SER A 927 33.09 14.78 -44.90
C SER A 927 31.84 15.42 -45.52
N VAL A 928 30.78 14.64 -45.77
CA VAL A 928 29.50 15.18 -46.26
C VAL A 928 28.89 16.16 -45.26
N LEU A 929 28.97 15.86 -43.95
CA LEU A 929 28.47 16.77 -42.91
C LEU A 929 29.28 18.08 -42.82
N ARG A 930 30.61 18.01 -42.92
CA ARG A 930 31.49 19.18 -42.86
C ARG A 930 31.23 20.14 -44.02
N ASN A 931 31.09 19.61 -45.24
CA ASN A 931 30.66 20.39 -46.40
C ASN A 931 29.29 21.05 -46.16
N LYS A 932 28.33 20.28 -45.64
CA LYS A 932 26.97 20.79 -45.43
C LYS A 932 26.85 21.82 -44.31
N PHE A 933 27.74 21.79 -43.31
CA PHE A 933 27.82 22.79 -42.25
C PHE A 933 28.71 23.99 -42.61
N GLY A 934 29.25 24.05 -43.84
CA GLY A 934 30.13 25.13 -44.27
C GLY A 934 31.44 25.20 -43.47
N ILE A 935 31.87 24.07 -42.92
CA ILE A 935 33.14 23.98 -42.20
C ILE A 935 34.29 23.88 -43.20
N GLU A 936 34.07 23.20 -44.33
CA GLU A 936 35.03 23.05 -45.44
C GLU A 936 34.86 24.11 -46.52
#